data_AF-A0A352XPV7-F1
#
_entry.id   AF-A0A352XPV7-F1
#
_cell.length_a   1.000
_cell.length_b   1.000
_cell.length_c   1.000
_cell.angle_alpha   90.00
_cell.angle_beta   90.00
_cell.angle_gamma   90.00
#
_symmetry.space_group_name_H-M   'P 1'
#
loop_
_entity.id
_entity.type
_entity.pdbx_description
1 polymer ?
#
loop_
_entity_poly.entity_id
_entity_poly.type
_entity_poly.pdbx_seq_one_letter_code
_entity_poly.pdbx_strand_id
1 'polypeptide(L)'
;MYNFGFAIEWGTLLGGIIAIFISIIGIRLLFYFHSFFLHWHRYRQIELVTNSDIRALPYIPFVKVQITTRGAIGSTEVIRRGIQNIDALVKEAPDIYRDKICVEVVTESWMQKQILEHDFTRSSMSVRGFAVFVPSEYQTPKGTRLKARSLHYMVELRRQGFNRKQGQTFIVHYDEESVMRPDELRKLVGYLATTDRKLTEGPIYYPLDYADASVFCRAMEANRPVCCYECRELMEKGTPLHLHGSNLVIEEALENELGWDIGMLDGQPFISEDYVFGVLAYLQRGPEIFGWHGCVMLEQPPLSFKSAFRQRYRWIVGVLQGITMMRRMPGFHALPAKMRLHLIWGTRYRVLTFALGLPTGLISLPYLLYQTLAVFSGREYLVPSLPLPIACWFIIVGFLWLNSIFIGAWHNLSHASQMSSRQRWIEGAHVLAVAPIASVLESSAAFWAVVQWTIGNRNVSWQPTPKTKQAEKQADKIAPREGITILQPATKGRLFRIRNYGLTVLVTALVLGTVLQWLLFSGSSPFAFGTGPSKTSDLLQIEQKMQRPEFQTGVAFPQWGSRAYSKEDTNWQVGLDDIRQQTGARWIELPINLYQPSLSSTQVIAMAKTPTPEAVAEGIHTAHARHYHVFMVPQLTVEGQYTWAGYIHYTNIEQTRVWFDSYWQALRPYITVAAQSGVEEVALGTEYELLQQAPASLWGQLIERVHSVFPGKLTYNMNWTSLGKSLPSWMSNVYLSYIGVSVYIPLTNVRQRLDPHILPALWKEKVKVPLDTLALQLRKPVLISEIGYRDTSDALYRPWETQTSAPRDLEEQMAAYNAALVNSITDTHIQGIFFWAWSFPVFEPNQRPAARVLYHWYTSPLA
;
A
#
# COMPACT_ATOMS: atom_id res chain seq x y z
N MET A 1 31.11 1.80 -38.46
CA MET A 1 30.75 1.97 -37.03
C MET A 1 30.89 3.45 -36.70
N TYR A 2 29.79 4.14 -36.40
CA TYR A 2 29.83 5.53 -35.95
C TYR A 2 30.58 5.59 -34.62
N ASN A 3 31.67 6.35 -34.56
CA ASN A 3 32.51 6.48 -33.38
C ASN A 3 31.79 7.38 -32.36
N PHE A 4 30.87 6.79 -31.58
CA PHE A 4 30.01 7.49 -30.62
C PHE A 4 30.82 8.31 -29.59
N GLY A 5 32.08 7.94 -29.34
CA GLY A 5 33.00 8.66 -28.46
C GLY A 5 33.39 10.07 -28.96
N PHE A 6 33.42 10.31 -30.27
CA PHE A 6 33.87 11.60 -30.83
C PHE A 6 32.79 12.70 -30.76
N ALA A 7 31.50 12.34 -30.65
CA ALA A 7 30.40 13.31 -30.58
C ALA A 7 30.17 13.86 -29.15
N ILE A 8 30.64 13.15 -28.13
CA ILE A 8 30.46 13.46 -26.69
C ILE A 8 31.82 13.74 -26.02
N GLU A 9 32.84 14.11 -26.79
CA GLU A 9 34.07 14.67 -26.23
C GLU A 9 33.75 16.02 -25.57
N TRP A 10 34.35 16.29 -24.40
CA TRP A 10 34.16 17.55 -23.65
C TRP A 10 34.55 18.81 -24.44
N GLY A 11 35.37 18.65 -25.48
CA GLY A 11 35.73 19.70 -26.42
C GLY A 11 34.69 19.95 -27.52
N THR A 12 33.60 19.18 -27.60
CA THR A 12 32.54 19.38 -28.60
C THR A 12 31.41 20.26 -28.07
N LEU A 13 30.75 20.97 -28.99
CA LEU A 13 29.60 21.82 -28.70
C LEU A 13 28.50 21.08 -27.91
N LEU A 14 28.30 19.79 -28.17
CA LEU A 14 27.27 18.98 -27.54
C LEU A 14 27.56 18.71 -26.05
N GLY A 15 28.81 18.41 -25.69
CA GLY A 15 29.22 18.24 -24.29
C GLY A 15 29.02 19.50 -23.45
N GLY A 16 29.38 20.65 -24.00
CA GLY A 16 29.16 21.96 -23.37
C GLY A 16 27.67 22.27 -23.14
N ILE A 17 26.82 22.00 -24.13
CA ILE A 17 25.36 22.22 -24.02
C ILE A 17 24.75 21.37 -22.89
N ILE A 18 25.13 20.10 -22.79
CA ILE A 18 24.62 19.21 -21.74
C ILE A 18 25.07 19.68 -20.35
N ALA A 19 26.32 20.12 -20.22
CA ALA A 19 26.81 20.67 -18.95
C ALA A 19 26.02 21.91 -18.51
N ILE A 20 25.67 22.77 -19.46
CA ILE A 20 24.80 23.91 -19.20
C ILE A 20 23.42 23.42 -18.73
N PHE A 21 22.81 22.45 -19.43
CA PHE A 21 21.49 21.93 -19.03
C PHE A 21 21.48 21.27 -17.65
N ILE A 22 22.46 20.41 -17.35
CA ILE A 22 22.63 19.79 -16.03
C ILE A 22 22.83 20.87 -14.97
N SER A 23 23.59 21.92 -15.26
CA SER A 23 23.83 23.01 -14.31
C SER A 23 22.56 23.84 -14.04
N ILE A 24 21.78 24.15 -15.07
CA ILE A 24 20.50 24.86 -14.92
C ILE A 24 19.54 24.03 -14.04
N ILE A 25 19.48 22.71 -14.22
CA ILE A 25 18.68 21.81 -13.37
C ILE A 25 19.25 21.74 -11.94
N GLY A 26 20.58 21.61 -11.83
CA GLY A 26 21.30 21.49 -10.56
C GLY A 26 21.11 22.69 -9.64
N ILE A 27 21.12 23.91 -10.20
CA ILE A 27 20.85 25.14 -9.43
C ILE A 27 19.45 25.12 -8.80
N ARG A 28 18.44 24.60 -9.52
CA ARG A 28 17.08 24.46 -8.97
C ARG A 28 17.03 23.40 -7.88
N LEU A 29 17.75 22.29 -8.04
CA LEU A 29 17.85 21.25 -6.99
C LEU A 29 18.53 21.80 -5.72
N LEU A 30 19.57 22.62 -5.85
CA LEU A 30 20.19 23.29 -4.69
C LEU A 30 19.18 24.12 -3.89
N PHE A 31 18.22 24.76 -4.55
CA PHE A 31 17.17 25.50 -3.86
C PHE A 31 16.27 24.58 -3.01
N TYR A 32 15.90 23.41 -3.55
CA TYR A 32 15.11 22.41 -2.80
C TYR A 32 15.85 21.92 -1.57
N PHE A 33 17.12 21.59 -1.74
CA PHE A 33 17.92 21.05 -0.66
C PHE A 33 18.41 22.11 0.33
N HIS A 34 18.58 23.36 -0.09
CA HIS A 34 18.81 24.47 0.82
C HIS A 34 17.64 24.61 1.81
N SER A 35 16.41 24.57 1.29
CA SER A 35 15.20 24.59 2.12
C SER A 35 15.14 23.35 3.02
N PHE A 36 15.39 22.17 2.48
CA PHE A 36 15.39 20.92 3.24
C PHE A 36 16.42 20.87 4.37
N PHE A 37 17.69 21.22 4.12
CA PHE A 37 18.76 21.12 5.11
C PHE A 37 18.69 22.21 6.19
N LEU A 38 18.46 23.46 5.78
CA LEU A 38 18.48 24.58 6.74
C LEU A 38 17.16 24.77 7.47
N HIS A 39 16.07 24.28 6.88
CA HIS A 39 14.73 24.40 7.46
C HIS A 39 14.07 23.04 7.66
N TRP A 40 14.84 21.98 7.90
CA TRP A 40 14.34 20.60 8.06
C TRP A 40 13.18 20.47 9.07
N HIS A 41 13.21 21.24 10.17
CA HIS A 41 12.16 21.26 11.19
C HIS A 41 10.78 21.62 10.63
N ARG A 42 10.75 22.39 9.51
CA ARG A 42 9.53 22.74 8.78
C ARG A 42 8.86 21.55 8.11
N TYR A 43 9.57 20.42 7.96
CA TYR A 43 9.10 19.25 7.21
C TYR A 43 8.96 18.01 8.10
N ARG A 44 9.14 18.14 9.43
CA ARG A 44 8.70 17.14 10.40
C ARG A 44 7.18 17.09 10.46
N GLN A 45 6.64 15.92 10.84
CA GLN A 45 5.23 15.79 11.19
C GLN A 45 4.83 16.87 12.20
N ILE A 46 3.80 17.63 11.86
CA ILE A 46 3.15 18.62 12.74
C ILE A 46 2.76 17.94 14.04
N GLU A 47 2.93 18.68 15.15
CA GLU A 47 2.47 18.30 16.49
C GLU A 47 1.06 17.70 16.44
N LEU A 48 0.86 16.63 17.22
CA LEU A 48 -0.43 15.96 17.29
C LEU A 48 -1.45 16.93 17.90
N VAL A 49 -2.40 17.39 17.09
CA VAL A 49 -3.56 18.13 17.56
C VAL A 49 -4.62 17.12 17.99
N THR A 50 -5.07 17.21 19.22
CA THR A 50 -6.14 16.38 19.81
C THR A 50 -7.48 17.10 19.78
N ASN A 51 -8.58 16.39 20.00
CA ASN A 51 -9.90 17.04 20.13
C ASN A 51 -9.97 17.96 21.35
N SER A 52 -9.18 17.70 22.41
CA SER A 52 -9.12 18.57 23.58
C SER A 52 -8.50 19.92 23.23
N ASP A 53 -7.46 19.93 22.39
CA ASP A 53 -6.83 21.17 21.91
C ASP A 53 -7.82 21.99 21.09
N ILE A 54 -8.60 21.33 20.22
CA ILE A 54 -9.66 22.00 19.44
C ILE A 54 -10.75 22.59 20.34
N ARG A 55 -11.15 21.89 21.42
CA ARG A 55 -12.13 22.42 22.39
C ARG A 55 -11.59 23.62 23.18
N ALA A 56 -10.28 23.71 23.37
CA ALA A 56 -9.64 24.82 24.06
C ALA A 56 -9.54 26.10 23.19
N LEU A 57 -9.78 26.00 21.88
CA LEU A 57 -9.76 27.16 21.00
C LEU A 57 -10.91 28.13 21.33
N PRO A 58 -10.66 29.45 21.28
CA PRO A 58 -11.71 30.44 21.57
C PRO A 58 -12.81 30.43 20.53
N TYR A 59 -12.51 29.99 19.31
CA TYR A 59 -13.43 29.92 18.18
C TYR A 59 -12.99 28.83 17.21
N ILE A 60 -13.96 28.17 16.57
CA ILE A 60 -13.73 27.18 15.52
C ILE A 60 -14.40 27.69 14.23
N PRO A 61 -13.63 27.94 13.15
CA PRO A 61 -14.18 28.39 11.88
C PRO A 61 -15.02 27.31 11.23
N PHE A 62 -15.92 27.72 10.34
CA PHE A 62 -16.65 26.76 9.53
C PHE A 62 -15.76 26.31 8.35
N VAL A 63 -15.78 25.03 8.02
CA VAL A 63 -15.00 24.43 6.93
C VAL A 63 -15.94 23.78 5.93
N LYS A 64 -15.87 24.22 4.68
CA LYS A 64 -16.57 23.64 3.53
C LYS A 64 -15.55 22.85 2.72
N VAL A 65 -15.69 21.53 2.63
CA VAL A 65 -14.87 20.73 1.72
C VAL A 65 -15.57 20.66 0.37
N GLN A 66 -14.99 21.32 -0.63
CA GLN A 66 -15.56 21.38 -1.98
C GLN A 66 -14.86 20.40 -2.91
N ILE A 67 -15.64 19.55 -3.58
CA ILE A 67 -15.18 18.61 -4.59
C ILE A 67 -15.80 19.02 -5.93
N THR A 68 -15.01 19.25 -6.97
CA THR A 68 -15.51 19.66 -8.30
C THR A 68 -15.24 18.57 -9.32
N THR A 69 -16.29 18.11 -10.00
CA THR A 69 -16.24 16.93 -10.87
C THR A 69 -17.05 17.12 -12.15
N ARG A 70 -16.63 16.45 -13.23
CA ARG A 70 -17.43 16.36 -14.47
C ARG A 70 -18.30 15.10 -14.52
N GLY A 71 -18.31 14.30 -13.47
CA GLY A 71 -18.96 13.00 -13.44
C GLY A 71 -18.30 11.97 -14.36
N ALA A 72 -16.97 11.97 -14.42
CA ALA A 72 -16.23 10.97 -15.18
C ALA A 72 -16.46 9.55 -14.60
N ILE A 73 -16.34 8.53 -15.44
CA ILE A 73 -16.49 7.14 -15.00
C ILE A 73 -15.49 6.84 -13.88
N GLY A 74 -15.97 6.26 -12.78
CA GLY A 74 -15.17 5.94 -11.59
C GLY A 74 -14.93 7.11 -10.64
N SER A 75 -15.28 8.36 -11.00
CA SER A 75 -15.12 9.52 -10.10
C SER A 75 -15.97 9.41 -8.83
N THR A 76 -17.20 8.88 -8.92
CA THR A 76 -18.08 8.70 -7.75
C THR A 76 -17.45 7.81 -6.65
N GLU A 77 -16.72 6.76 -7.04
CA GLU A 77 -16.05 5.83 -6.12
C GLU A 77 -15.00 6.56 -5.26
N VAL A 78 -14.12 7.33 -5.93
CA VAL A 78 -13.03 8.03 -5.27
C VAL A 78 -13.53 9.24 -4.47
N ILE A 79 -14.61 9.89 -4.91
CA ILE A 79 -15.29 10.96 -4.16
C ILE A 79 -15.85 10.39 -2.85
N ARG A 80 -16.52 9.24 -2.87
CA ARG A 80 -17.03 8.59 -1.66
C ARG A 80 -15.92 8.31 -0.64
N ARG A 81 -14.76 7.85 -1.10
CA ARG A 81 -13.58 7.62 -0.23
C ARG A 81 -13.14 8.92 0.48
N GLY A 82 -13.08 10.04 -0.24
CA GLY A 82 -12.76 11.35 0.34
C GLY A 82 -13.75 11.74 1.43
N ILE A 83 -15.05 11.62 1.15
CA ILE A 83 -16.13 12.01 2.07
C ILE A 83 -16.17 11.11 3.31
N GLN A 84 -15.90 9.81 3.17
CA GLN A 84 -15.81 8.87 4.29
C GLN A 84 -14.72 9.25 5.30
N ASN A 85 -13.58 9.80 4.85
CA ASN A 85 -12.52 10.26 5.75
C ASN A 85 -12.93 11.52 6.53
N ILE A 86 -13.69 12.41 5.90
CA ILE A 86 -14.25 13.60 6.56
C ILE A 86 -15.29 13.15 7.60
N ASP A 87 -16.17 12.22 7.23
CA ASP A 87 -17.18 11.65 8.13
C ASP A 87 -16.56 10.93 9.33
N ALA A 88 -15.42 10.25 9.15
CA ALA A 88 -14.70 9.60 10.24
C ALA A 88 -14.23 10.62 11.30
N LEU A 89 -13.75 11.80 10.91
CA LEU A 89 -13.42 12.88 11.86
C LEU A 89 -14.68 13.39 12.57
N VAL A 90 -15.76 13.61 11.84
CA VAL A 90 -17.02 14.09 12.43
C VAL A 90 -17.59 13.09 13.43
N LYS A 91 -17.46 11.79 13.18
CA LYS A 91 -17.85 10.70 14.10
C LYS A 91 -16.99 10.64 15.35
N GLU A 92 -15.72 11.01 15.26
CA GLU A 92 -14.79 11.00 16.40
C GLU A 92 -15.18 12.00 17.49
N ALA A 93 -15.61 13.21 17.11
CA ALA A 93 -16.11 14.23 18.04
C ALA A 93 -17.28 15.03 17.43
N PRO A 94 -18.50 14.46 17.43
CA PRO A 94 -19.65 15.08 16.79
C PRO A 94 -20.04 16.43 17.41
N ASP A 95 -19.79 16.60 18.71
CA ASP A 95 -20.01 17.85 19.46
C ASP A 95 -19.19 19.02 18.91
N ILE A 96 -18.02 18.73 18.33
CA ILE A 96 -17.12 19.74 17.76
C ILE A 96 -17.43 19.98 16.29
N TYR A 97 -17.47 18.90 15.50
CA TYR A 97 -17.33 19.02 14.05
C TYR A 97 -18.66 19.00 13.29
N ARG A 98 -19.74 18.44 13.85
CA ARG A 98 -21.01 18.23 13.13
C ARG A 98 -21.59 19.52 12.54
N ASP A 99 -21.48 20.62 13.29
CA ASP A 99 -21.99 21.95 12.88
C ASP A 99 -20.87 22.89 12.39
N LYS A 100 -19.68 22.35 12.15
CA LYS A 100 -18.49 23.11 11.70
C LYS A 100 -17.92 22.62 10.38
N ILE A 101 -18.25 21.40 9.95
CA ILE A 101 -17.74 20.84 8.70
C ILE A 101 -18.91 20.39 7.81
N CYS A 102 -18.88 20.76 6.54
CA CYS A 102 -19.76 20.17 5.53
C CYS A 102 -19.01 19.88 4.22
N VAL A 103 -19.62 19.05 3.38
CA VAL A 103 -19.11 18.68 2.06
C VAL A 103 -20.01 19.25 0.97
N GLU A 104 -19.43 19.83 -0.07
CA GLU A 104 -20.12 20.35 -1.24
C GLU A 104 -19.54 19.72 -2.51
N VAL A 105 -20.28 18.82 -3.16
CA VAL A 105 -19.88 18.19 -4.42
C VAL A 105 -20.54 18.92 -5.58
N VAL A 106 -19.74 19.64 -6.38
CA VAL A 106 -20.18 20.39 -7.56
C VAL A 106 -19.94 19.54 -8.80
N THR A 107 -21.02 19.08 -9.43
CA THR A 107 -20.95 18.11 -10.55
C THR A 107 -21.65 18.59 -11.81
N GLU A 108 -21.02 18.37 -12.97
CA GLU A 108 -21.66 18.55 -14.29
C GLU A 108 -22.53 17.35 -14.71
N SER A 109 -22.61 16.28 -13.89
CA SER A 109 -23.40 15.08 -14.19
C SER A 109 -24.64 14.99 -13.31
N TRP A 110 -25.81 15.10 -13.94
CA TRP A 110 -27.10 14.94 -13.25
C TRP A 110 -27.22 13.57 -12.57
N MET A 111 -26.77 12.50 -13.24
CA MET A 111 -26.82 11.15 -12.68
C MET A 111 -25.92 11.03 -11.44
N GLN A 112 -24.71 11.58 -11.49
CA GLN A 112 -23.82 11.56 -10.34
C GLN A 112 -24.39 12.38 -9.17
N LYS A 113 -25.00 13.53 -9.46
CA LYS A 113 -25.71 14.34 -8.46
C LYS A 113 -26.77 13.49 -7.75
N GLN A 114 -27.63 12.80 -8.51
CA GLN A 114 -28.67 11.93 -7.93
C GLN A 114 -28.09 10.79 -7.07
N ILE A 115 -27.03 10.14 -7.53
CA ILE A 115 -26.37 9.06 -6.77
C ILE A 115 -25.79 9.61 -5.46
N LEU A 116 -25.07 10.72 -5.52
CA LEU A 116 -24.47 11.32 -4.33
C LEU A 116 -25.53 11.88 -3.37
N GLU A 117 -26.60 12.51 -3.89
CA GLU A 117 -27.74 12.92 -3.05
C GLU A 117 -28.36 11.73 -2.35
N HIS A 118 -28.59 10.62 -3.05
CA HIS A 118 -29.13 9.39 -2.45
C HIS A 118 -28.20 8.81 -1.39
N ASP A 119 -26.91 8.71 -1.71
CA ASP A 119 -25.86 8.25 -0.80
C ASP A 119 -25.80 9.11 0.47
N PHE A 120 -26.15 10.40 0.39
CA PHE A 120 -26.13 11.31 1.55
C PHE A 120 -27.49 11.49 2.24
N THR A 121 -28.62 11.30 1.54
CA THR A 121 -29.98 11.46 2.08
C THR A 121 -30.48 10.23 2.83
N ARG A 122 -29.93 9.05 2.55
CA ARG A 122 -30.27 7.79 3.26
C ARG A 122 -29.20 7.30 4.23
N SER A 123 -28.02 7.94 4.30
CA SER A 123 -26.89 7.36 5.01
C SER A 123 -26.78 7.78 6.48
N SER A 124 -26.24 6.84 7.25
CA SER A 124 -25.71 6.95 8.61
C SER A 124 -24.48 7.88 8.73
N MET A 125 -24.33 8.86 7.83
CA MET A 125 -23.23 9.82 7.86
C MET A 125 -23.53 10.95 8.84
N SER A 126 -22.52 11.31 9.61
CA SER A 126 -22.57 12.39 10.59
C SER A 126 -22.23 13.74 9.97
N VAL A 127 -21.46 13.76 8.86
CA VAL A 127 -21.15 14.99 8.11
C VAL A 127 -22.31 15.41 7.20
N ARG A 128 -22.58 16.72 7.13
CA ARG A 128 -23.59 17.27 6.19
C ARG A 128 -23.00 17.36 4.78
N GLY A 129 -23.69 16.80 3.79
CA GLY A 129 -23.30 16.84 2.38
C GLY A 129 -24.31 17.57 1.50
N PHE A 130 -23.83 18.25 0.45
CA PHE A 130 -24.62 18.88 -0.60
C PHE A 130 -24.09 18.43 -1.96
N ALA A 131 -24.95 17.98 -2.87
CA ALA A 131 -24.58 17.74 -4.26
C ALA A 131 -25.23 18.78 -5.16
N VAL A 132 -24.41 19.62 -5.78
CA VAL A 132 -24.82 20.76 -6.61
C VAL A 132 -24.60 20.40 -8.06
N PHE A 133 -25.67 20.44 -8.85
CA PHE A 133 -25.61 20.22 -10.29
C PHE A 133 -25.30 21.54 -11.02
N VAL A 134 -24.34 21.53 -11.94
CA VAL A 134 -24.05 22.67 -12.82
C VAL A 134 -24.78 22.47 -14.15
N PRO A 135 -25.84 23.25 -14.45
CA PRO A 135 -26.62 23.09 -15.67
C PRO A 135 -25.74 23.27 -16.91
N SER A 136 -25.94 22.51 -17.98
CA SER A 136 -25.11 22.57 -19.19
C SER A 136 -25.14 23.95 -19.88
N GLU A 137 -26.27 24.63 -19.75
CA GLU A 137 -26.60 25.94 -20.30
C GLU A 137 -25.99 27.10 -19.51
N TYR A 138 -25.51 26.85 -18.28
CA TYR A 138 -24.87 27.88 -17.48
C TYR A 138 -23.59 28.40 -18.17
N GLN A 139 -23.48 29.72 -18.30
CA GLN A 139 -22.34 30.42 -18.85
C GLN A 139 -21.89 31.50 -17.88
N THR A 140 -20.59 31.55 -17.61
CA THR A 140 -19.98 32.61 -16.81
C THR A 140 -19.92 33.91 -17.62
N PRO A 141 -19.95 35.10 -17.00
CA PRO A 141 -19.90 36.38 -17.69
C PRO A 141 -18.74 36.55 -18.70
N LYS A 142 -17.52 36.08 -18.40
CA LYS A 142 -16.37 36.16 -19.31
C LYS A 142 -16.18 34.92 -20.19
N GLY A 143 -17.16 34.01 -20.22
CA GLY A 143 -17.09 32.79 -21.05
C GLY A 143 -16.07 31.75 -20.59
N THR A 144 -15.69 31.74 -19.31
CA THR A 144 -14.91 30.68 -18.66
C THR A 144 -15.53 29.29 -18.89
N ARG A 145 -14.68 28.27 -19.08
CA ARG A 145 -15.08 26.87 -19.32
C ARG A 145 -14.33 25.93 -18.38
N LEU A 146 -14.58 24.62 -18.52
CA LEU A 146 -13.91 23.54 -17.76
C LEU A 146 -14.11 23.66 -16.24
N LYS A 147 -13.15 23.21 -15.41
CA LYS A 147 -13.29 23.17 -13.94
C LYS A 147 -13.61 24.55 -13.36
N ALA A 148 -12.95 25.61 -13.83
CA ALA A 148 -13.20 27.00 -13.42
C ALA A 148 -14.65 27.47 -13.57
N ARG A 149 -15.37 26.99 -14.60
CA ARG A 149 -16.80 27.29 -14.78
C ARG A 149 -17.64 26.73 -13.63
N SER A 150 -17.39 25.48 -13.24
CA SER A 150 -18.09 24.84 -12.12
C SER A 150 -17.72 25.48 -10.78
N LEU A 151 -16.45 25.86 -10.59
CA LEU A 151 -16.01 26.63 -9.43
C LEU A 151 -16.72 27.99 -9.36
N HIS A 152 -16.87 28.70 -10.49
CA HIS A 152 -17.53 30.01 -10.52
C HIS A 152 -19.04 29.91 -10.26
N TYR A 153 -19.69 28.87 -10.79
CA TYR A 153 -21.11 28.60 -10.50
C TYR A 153 -21.35 28.49 -8.99
N MET A 154 -20.47 27.78 -8.28
CA MET A 154 -20.56 27.65 -6.83
C MET A 154 -20.37 28.98 -6.10
N VAL A 155 -19.43 29.82 -6.57
CA VAL A 155 -19.25 31.19 -6.06
C VAL A 155 -20.52 32.03 -6.23
N GLU A 156 -21.19 31.96 -7.39
CA GLU A 156 -22.43 32.71 -7.62
C GLU A 156 -23.56 32.24 -6.70
N LEU A 157 -23.70 30.94 -6.48
CA LEU A 157 -24.67 30.40 -5.50
C LEU A 157 -24.38 30.90 -4.09
N ARG A 158 -23.10 30.91 -3.66
CA ARG A 158 -22.70 31.43 -2.34
C ARG A 158 -22.96 32.92 -2.21
N ARG A 159 -22.69 33.72 -3.26
CA ARG A 159 -23.05 35.15 -3.32
C ARG A 159 -24.55 35.37 -3.16
N GLN A 160 -25.39 34.43 -3.63
CA GLN A 160 -26.84 34.44 -3.45
C GLN A 160 -27.31 33.90 -2.08
N GLY A 161 -26.38 33.45 -1.23
CA GLY A 161 -26.67 32.98 0.13
C GLY A 161 -26.73 31.46 0.30
N PHE A 162 -26.42 30.67 -0.73
CA PHE A 162 -26.36 29.21 -0.61
C PHE A 162 -25.37 28.77 0.48
N ASN A 163 -25.85 27.92 1.39
CA ASN A 163 -25.08 27.36 2.52
C ASN A 163 -24.28 28.43 3.31
N ARG A 164 -24.83 29.63 3.47
CA ARG A 164 -24.20 30.70 4.23
C ARG A 164 -24.00 30.29 5.70
N LYS A 165 -22.84 30.63 6.27
CA LYS A 165 -22.50 30.36 7.68
C LYS A 165 -22.17 31.65 8.42
N GLN A 166 -22.35 31.62 9.73
CA GLN A 166 -21.96 32.71 10.60
C GLN A 166 -20.47 32.59 10.95
N GLY A 167 -19.78 33.72 11.03
CA GLY A 167 -18.35 33.77 11.34
C GLY A 167 -17.45 33.46 10.14
N GLN A 168 -16.16 33.33 10.41
CA GLN A 168 -15.16 33.01 9.39
C GLN A 168 -15.38 31.60 8.84
N THR A 169 -15.37 31.49 7.52
CA THR A 169 -15.60 30.24 6.77
C THR A 169 -14.50 30.05 5.73
N PHE A 170 -13.97 28.83 5.66
CA PHE A 170 -12.95 28.44 4.71
C PHE A 170 -13.44 27.32 3.81
N ILE A 171 -12.93 27.31 2.58
CA ILE A 171 -13.24 26.33 1.56
C ILE A 171 -11.97 25.55 1.27
N VAL A 172 -12.02 24.24 1.51
CA VAL A 172 -10.93 23.30 1.24
C VAL A 172 -11.23 22.62 -0.08
N HIS A 173 -10.41 22.89 -1.09
CA HIS A 173 -10.57 22.34 -2.43
C HIS A 173 -9.96 20.95 -2.53
N TYR A 174 -10.80 20.00 -2.90
CA TYR A 174 -10.45 18.63 -3.22
C TYR A 174 -10.56 18.41 -4.73
N ASP A 175 -9.59 17.69 -5.29
CA ASP A 175 -9.80 16.96 -6.53
C ASP A 175 -10.65 15.69 -6.23
N GLU A 176 -11.14 15.01 -7.27
CA GLU A 176 -12.11 13.92 -7.12
C GLU A 176 -11.62 12.79 -6.20
N GLU A 177 -10.31 12.54 -6.20
CA GLU A 177 -9.64 11.45 -5.50
C GLU A 177 -8.98 11.85 -4.17
N SER A 178 -8.96 13.15 -3.85
CA SER A 178 -8.25 13.72 -2.71
C SER A 178 -8.77 13.18 -1.39
N VAL A 179 -7.84 12.89 -0.48
CA VAL A 179 -8.14 12.42 0.88
C VAL A 179 -7.25 13.14 1.87
N MET A 180 -7.85 13.86 2.82
CA MET A 180 -7.19 14.25 4.05
C MET A 180 -7.61 13.30 5.16
N ARG A 181 -6.65 12.72 5.87
CA ARG A 181 -6.94 11.81 7.00
C ARG A 181 -7.56 12.59 8.16
N PRO A 182 -8.32 11.94 9.06
CA PRO A 182 -8.94 12.62 10.20
C PRO A 182 -7.96 13.42 11.06
N ASP A 183 -6.75 12.89 11.31
CA ASP A 183 -5.71 13.57 12.08
C ASP A 183 -5.18 14.83 11.38
N GLU A 184 -4.97 14.78 10.06
CA GLU A 184 -4.52 15.93 9.27
C GLU A 184 -5.63 16.98 9.11
N LEU A 185 -6.88 16.55 8.96
CA LEU A 185 -8.03 17.47 8.89
C LEU A 185 -8.27 18.15 10.23
N ARG A 186 -8.03 17.46 11.36
CA ARG A 186 -8.06 18.07 12.69
C ARG A 186 -7.00 19.16 12.85
N LYS A 187 -5.77 18.89 12.40
CA LYS A 187 -4.68 19.89 12.38
C LYS A 187 -5.07 21.09 11.54
N LEU A 188 -5.68 20.88 10.38
CA LEU A 188 -6.14 21.95 9.51
C LEU A 188 -7.17 22.83 10.22
N VAL A 189 -8.16 22.25 10.91
CA VAL A 189 -9.13 23.02 11.71
C VAL A 189 -8.43 23.88 12.77
N GLY A 190 -7.45 23.32 13.48
CA GLY A 190 -6.65 24.07 14.46
C GLY A 190 -5.85 25.22 13.83
N TYR A 191 -5.23 24.99 12.68
CA TYR A 191 -4.52 26.03 11.93
C TYR A 191 -5.48 27.15 11.48
N LEU A 192 -6.63 26.79 10.90
CA LEU A 192 -7.60 27.76 10.39
C LEU A 192 -8.24 28.61 11.49
N ALA A 193 -8.30 28.12 12.72
CA ALA A 193 -8.80 28.88 13.87
C ALA A 193 -7.84 29.97 14.35
N THR A 194 -6.57 29.92 13.94
CA THR A 194 -5.50 30.79 14.47
C THR A 194 -4.80 31.63 13.40
N THR A 195 -4.96 31.26 12.13
CA THR A 195 -4.30 31.94 11.01
C THR A 195 -5.00 33.25 10.63
N ASP A 196 -4.20 34.23 10.24
CA ASP A 196 -4.65 35.47 9.58
C ASP A 196 -4.63 35.36 8.04
N ARG A 197 -4.13 34.24 7.52
CA ARG A 197 -3.97 33.99 6.08
C ARG A 197 -5.28 33.56 5.46
N LYS A 198 -5.55 34.06 4.26
CA LYS A 198 -6.83 33.88 3.56
C LYS A 198 -6.74 32.88 2.41
N LEU A 199 -5.53 32.58 1.95
CA LEU A 199 -5.27 31.65 0.88
C LEU A 199 -4.07 30.81 1.28
N THR A 200 -4.29 29.52 1.56
CA THR A 200 -3.24 28.64 2.06
C THR A 200 -3.21 27.31 1.34
N GLU A 201 -2.06 26.67 1.29
CA GLU A 201 -1.94 25.30 0.77
C GLU A 201 -0.99 24.48 1.64
N GLY A 202 -0.94 23.18 1.37
CA GLY A 202 -0.12 22.23 2.11
C GLY A 202 0.49 21.16 1.20
N PRO A 203 1.30 20.25 1.77
CA PRO A 203 1.97 19.20 1.02
C PRO A 203 0.97 18.18 0.46
N ILE A 204 1.30 17.64 -0.72
CA ILE A 204 0.51 16.62 -1.40
C ILE A 204 1.39 15.39 -1.63
N TYR A 205 0.93 14.23 -1.18
CA TYR A 205 1.57 12.93 -1.39
C TYR A 205 0.65 12.00 -2.15
N TYR A 206 1.23 10.99 -2.81
CA TYR A 206 0.50 10.16 -3.77
C TYR A 206 0.40 8.67 -3.36
N PRO A 207 -0.08 8.30 -2.16
CA PRO A 207 -0.17 6.90 -1.73
C PRO A 207 -1.46 6.18 -2.12
N LEU A 208 -2.48 6.89 -2.60
CA LEU A 208 -3.80 6.30 -2.82
C LEU A 208 -3.75 5.40 -4.06
N ASP A 209 -4.29 4.20 -3.96
CA ASP A 209 -4.25 3.19 -5.04
C ASP A 209 -2.84 3.03 -5.64
N TYR A 210 -1.80 3.15 -4.81
CA TYR A 210 -0.41 3.22 -5.26
C TYR A 210 -0.02 2.01 -6.13
N ALA A 211 -0.45 0.81 -5.72
CA ALA A 211 -0.19 -0.44 -6.45
C ALA A 211 -0.91 -0.53 -7.80
N ASP A 212 -1.91 0.34 -8.04
CA ASP A 212 -2.63 0.37 -9.31
C ASP A 212 -1.91 1.15 -10.40
N ALA A 213 -1.02 2.06 -10.03
CA ALA A 213 -0.19 2.79 -10.97
C ALA A 213 1.01 1.98 -11.46
N SER A 214 1.39 2.20 -12.72
CA SER A 214 2.63 1.61 -13.25
C SER A 214 3.85 2.06 -12.43
N VAL A 215 4.89 1.23 -12.37
CA VAL A 215 6.15 1.58 -11.66
C VAL A 215 6.78 2.88 -12.17
N PHE A 216 6.62 3.19 -13.47
CA PHE A 216 7.05 4.47 -14.03
C PHE A 216 6.26 5.65 -13.47
N CYS A 217 4.93 5.53 -13.37
CA CYS A 217 4.09 6.59 -12.80
C CYS A 217 4.38 6.78 -11.30
N ARG A 218 4.58 5.68 -10.56
CA ARG A 218 5.02 5.73 -9.16
C ARG A 218 6.35 6.46 -8.99
N ALA A 219 7.31 6.23 -9.88
CA ALA A 219 8.58 6.92 -9.88
C ALA A 219 8.48 8.40 -10.31
N MET A 220 7.59 8.74 -11.25
CA MET A 220 7.29 10.13 -11.58
C MET A 220 6.69 10.89 -10.39
N GLU A 221 5.72 10.28 -9.69
CA GLU A 221 5.12 10.92 -8.51
C GLU A 221 6.07 10.98 -7.31
N ALA A 222 7.14 10.18 -7.28
CA ALA A 222 8.20 10.29 -6.27
C ALA A 222 9.02 11.57 -6.38
N ASN A 223 8.97 12.31 -7.49
CA ASN A 223 9.65 13.61 -7.61
C ASN A 223 8.85 14.78 -6.98
N ARG A 224 7.59 14.54 -6.63
CA ARG A 224 6.60 15.59 -6.32
C ARG A 224 6.66 16.10 -4.88
N PRO A 225 6.80 15.24 -3.85
CA PRO A 225 6.85 15.70 -2.47
C PRO A 225 7.97 16.71 -2.22
N VAL A 226 9.12 16.55 -2.87
CA VAL A 226 10.25 17.49 -2.73
C VAL A 226 9.97 18.84 -3.38
N CYS A 227 9.14 18.87 -4.45
CA CYS A 227 8.69 20.13 -5.02
C CYS A 227 7.85 20.96 -4.04
N CYS A 228 7.18 20.33 -3.05
CA CYS A 228 6.41 21.04 -2.03
C CYS A 228 7.30 21.89 -1.10
N TYR A 229 8.62 21.66 -1.06
CA TYR A 229 9.54 22.51 -0.31
C TYR A 229 9.66 23.90 -0.93
N GLU A 230 9.70 23.95 -2.27
CA GLU A 230 9.63 25.20 -3.03
C GLU A 230 8.24 25.84 -2.90
N CYS A 231 7.15 25.06 -2.97
CA CYS A 231 5.79 25.59 -2.80
C CYS A 231 5.61 26.28 -1.44
N ARG A 232 6.09 25.66 -0.35
CA ARG A 232 6.06 26.26 0.98
C ARG A 232 6.73 27.63 1.03
N GLU A 233 7.95 27.72 0.52
CA GLU A 233 8.70 28.97 0.53
C GLU A 233 7.99 30.07 -0.27
N LEU A 234 7.37 29.71 -1.39
CA LEU A 234 6.59 30.63 -2.21
C LEU A 234 5.33 31.14 -1.49
N MET A 235 4.63 30.25 -0.79
CA MET A 235 3.44 30.60 -0.03
C MET A 235 3.77 31.46 1.19
N GLU A 236 4.86 31.16 1.91
CA GLU A 236 5.34 31.99 3.03
C GLU A 236 5.82 33.38 2.56
N LYS A 237 6.42 33.48 1.37
CA LYS A 237 6.80 34.76 0.75
C LYS A 237 5.65 35.47 0.04
N GLY A 238 4.51 34.80 -0.12
CA GLY A 238 3.36 35.28 -0.88
C GLY A 238 3.66 35.55 -2.35
N THR A 239 4.47 34.72 -3.01
CA THR A 239 4.79 34.86 -4.44
C THR A 239 4.14 33.73 -5.24
N PRO A 240 3.14 33.99 -6.10
CA PRO A 240 2.37 32.95 -6.78
C PRO A 240 3.08 32.41 -8.03
N LEU A 241 4.27 31.81 -7.87
CA LEU A 241 4.93 31.10 -8.98
C LEU A 241 4.32 29.72 -9.25
N HIS A 242 3.55 29.22 -8.29
CA HIS A 242 2.81 27.97 -8.34
C HIS A 242 1.66 28.04 -7.34
N LEU A 243 0.58 27.34 -7.65
CA LEU A 243 -0.52 27.10 -6.73
C LEU A 243 -1.06 25.69 -6.99
N HIS A 244 -1.33 24.95 -5.92
CA HIS A 244 -1.98 23.64 -6.04
C HIS A 244 -3.46 23.79 -6.41
N GLY A 245 -4.01 22.82 -7.14
CA GLY A 245 -5.45 22.74 -7.43
C GLY A 245 -6.25 21.90 -6.44
N SER A 246 -5.56 21.09 -5.63
CA SER A 246 -6.09 20.36 -4.48
C SER A 246 -5.25 20.70 -3.25
N ASN A 247 -5.78 20.49 -2.04
CA ASN A 247 -5.17 20.99 -0.80
C ASN A 247 -4.96 22.52 -0.79
N LEU A 248 -5.81 23.24 -1.54
CA LEU A 248 -5.91 24.70 -1.55
C LEU A 248 -7.06 25.09 -0.62
N VAL A 249 -6.79 26.00 0.30
CA VAL A 249 -7.77 26.50 1.27
C VAL A 249 -7.94 27.99 1.09
N ILE A 250 -9.17 28.43 0.84
CA ILE A 250 -9.49 29.83 0.57
C ILE A 250 -10.57 30.30 1.54
N GLU A 251 -10.39 31.47 2.14
CA GLU A 251 -11.46 32.15 2.89
C GLU A 251 -12.64 32.41 1.94
N GLU A 252 -13.84 31.98 2.32
CA GLU A 252 -15.03 32.06 1.46
C GLU A 252 -15.32 33.49 1.00
N ALA A 253 -15.08 34.49 1.86
CA ALA A 253 -15.25 35.89 1.49
C ALA A 253 -14.29 36.31 0.36
N LEU A 254 -13.03 35.87 0.43
CA LEU A 254 -12.03 36.15 -0.60
C LEU A 254 -12.37 35.42 -1.92
N GLU A 255 -12.76 34.15 -1.84
CA GLU A 255 -13.15 33.39 -3.03
C GLU A 255 -14.39 34.01 -3.70
N ASN A 256 -15.38 34.42 -2.89
CA ASN A 256 -16.57 35.10 -3.38
C ASN A 256 -16.28 36.48 -3.95
N GLU A 257 -15.27 37.20 -3.46
CA GLU A 257 -14.85 38.49 -4.01
C GLU A 257 -14.20 38.31 -5.38
N LEU A 258 -13.16 37.46 -5.46
CA LEU A 258 -12.36 37.27 -6.66
C LEU A 258 -13.13 36.48 -7.75
N GLY A 259 -13.73 35.37 -7.36
CA GLY A 259 -14.38 34.40 -8.23
C GLY A 259 -13.44 33.69 -9.21
N TRP A 260 -13.95 32.60 -9.79
CA TRP A 260 -13.23 31.79 -10.78
C TRP A 260 -13.51 32.15 -12.26
N ASP A 261 -14.16 33.28 -12.54
CA ASP A 261 -14.44 33.73 -13.91
C ASP A 261 -13.23 34.45 -14.53
N ILE A 262 -12.29 33.64 -15.01
CA ILE A 262 -11.00 34.05 -15.56
C ILE A 262 -11.02 34.30 -17.08
N GLY A 263 -12.09 33.87 -17.75
CA GLY A 263 -12.31 34.00 -19.19
C GLY A 263 -11.57 32.96 -20.02
N MET A 264 -11.13 33.36 -21.22
CA MET A 264 -10.38 32.55 -22.18
C MET A 264 -9.12 33.28 -22.63
N LEU A 265 -8.13 32.54 -23.13
CA LEU A 265 -6.93 33.11 -23.74
C LEU A 265 -6.90 32.75 -25.23
N ASP A 266 -6.97 33.76 -26.09
CA ASP A 266 -6.92 33.59 -27.56
C ASP A 266 -7.97 32.57 -28.07
N GLY A 267 -9.19 32.63 -27.51
CA GLY A 267 -10.30 31.72 -27.85
C GLY A 267 -10.21 30.32 -27.23
N GLN A 268 -9.16 30.02 -26.45
CA GLN A 268 -8.97 28.73 -25.79
C GLN A 268 -9.28 28.83 -24.29
N PRO A 269 -9.91 27.80 -23.70
CA PRO A 269 -10.15 27.76 -22.26
C PRO A 269 -8.84 27.58 -21.47
N PHE A 270 -8.81 28.10 -20.25
CA PHE A 270 -7.73 27.82 -19.31
C PHE A 270 -7.85 26.40 -18.76
N ILE A 271 -6.72 25.69 -18.69
CA ILE A 271 -6.64 24.31 -18.18
C ILE A 271 -5.85 24.17 -16.87
N SER A 272 -5.45 25.30 -16.30
CA SER A 272 -4.82 25.43 -14.98
C SER A 272 -5.26 26.75 -14.36
N GLU A 273 -6.53 26.78 -13.99
CA GLU A 273 -7.22 27.92 -13.39
C GLU A 273 -6.61 28.35 -12.06
N ASP A 274 -6.11 27.41 -11.27
CA ASP A 274 -5.54 27.64 -9.94
C ASP A 274 -4.37 28.63 -9.99
N TYR A 275 -3.48 28.47 -10.96
CA TYR A 275 -2.36 29.40 -11.17
C TYR A 275 -2.84 30.81 -11.47
N VAL A 276 -3.86 30.95 -12.32
CA VAL A 276 -4.41 32.27 -12.68
C VAL A 276 -5.12 32.91 -11.48
N PHE A 277 -5.85 32.11 -10.70
CA PHE A 277 -6.48 32.55 -9.46
C PHE A 277 -5.44 33.06 -8.46
N GLY A 278 -4.35 32.32 -8.24
CA GLY A 278 -3.26 32.75 -7.36
C GLY A 278 -2.61 34.06 -7.80
N VAL A 279 -2.40 34.24 -9.10
CA VAL A 279 -1.92 35.52 -9.65
C VAL A 279 -2.93 36.64 -9.41
N LEU A 280 -4.23 36.42 -9.64
CA LEU A 280 -5.26 37.41 -9.38
C LEU A 280 -5.33 37.80 -7.91
N ALA A 281 -5.28 36.82 -7.00
CA ALA A 281 -5.27 37.03 -5.56
C ALA A 281 -4.06 37.88 -5.14
N TYR A 282 -2.86 37.57 -5.64
CA TYR A 282 -1.66 38.37 -5.37
C TYR A 282 -1.75 39.79 -5.91
N LEU A 283 -2.23 39.97 -7.15
CA LEU A 283 -2.32 41.29 -7.76
C LEU A 283 -3.35 42.21 -7.07
N GLN A 284 -4.40 41.63 -6.48
CA GLN A 284 -5.47 42.40 -5.84
C GLN A 284 -5.27 42.57 -4.33
N ARG A 285 -4.67 41.57 -3.66
CA ARG A 285 -4.61 41.48 -2.19
C ARG A 285 -3.21 41.35 -1.63
N GLY A 286 -2.18 41.40 -2.47
CA GLY A 286 -0.79 41.38 -2.03
C GLY A 286 -0.31 40.01 -1.51
N PRO A 287 0.98 39.93 -1.13
CA PRO A 287 1.59 38.70 -0.62
C PRO A 287 1.09 38.26 0.76
N GLU A 288 0.53 39.16 1.56
CA GLU A 288 0.19 38.93 2.97
C GLU A 288 -0.92 37.90 3.17
N ILE A 289 -1.80 37.71 2.19
CA ILE A 289 -2.92 36.76 2.30
C ILE A 289 -2.49 35.29 2.15
N PHE A 290 -1.27 35.05 1.65
CA PHE A 290 -0.77 33.71 1.37
C PHE A 290 -0.19 33.05 2.62
N GLY A 291 -0.42 31.76 2.79
CA GLY A 291 0.12 30.97 3.89
C GLY A 291 0.33 29.51 3.56
N TRP A 292 1.06 28.82 4.45
CA TRP A 292 1.29 27.38 4.35
C TRP A 292 0.74 26.70 5.61
N HIS A 293 -0.28 25.85 5.46
CA HIS A 293 -0.91 25.17 6.60
C HIS A 293 -0.21 23.85 6.97
N GLY A 294 0.60 23.29 6.07
CA GLY A 294 1.44 22.12 6.33
C GLY A 294 0.70 20.78 6.49
N CYS A 295 -0.62 20.77 6.48
CA CYS A 295 -1.43 19.55 6.61
C CYS A 295 -1.40 18.74 5.31
N VAL A 296 -1.20 17.43 5.44
CA VAL A 296 -0.95 16.53 4.31
C VAL A 296 -2.26 16.12 3.62
N MET A 297 -2.31 16.33 2.30
CA MET A 297 -3.33 15.74 1.43
C MET A 297 -2.77 14.51 0.71
N LEU A 298 -3.57 13.45 0.65
CA LEU A 298 -3.26 12.23 -0.08
C LEU A 298 -4.00 12.23 -1.42
N GLU A 299 -3.28 11.88 -2.48
CA GLU A 299 -3.77 11.83 -3.86
C GLU A 299 -3.44 10.49 -4.51
N GLN A 300 -4.00 10.26 -5.69
CA GLN A 300 -3.74 9.08 -6.50
C GLN A 300 -2.67 9.37 -7.57
N PRO A 301 -1.66 8.50 -7.75
CA PRO A 301 -0.76 8.59 -8.88
C PRO A 301 -1.51 8.28 -10.19
N PRO A 302 -1.12 8.87 -11.34
CA PRO A 302 -1.68 8.49 -12.63
C PRO A 302 -1.51 6.98 -12.88
N LEU A 303 -2.56 6.32 -13.35
CA LEU A 303 -2.55 4.86 -13.51
C LEU A 303 -1.66 4.40 -14.68
N SER A 304 -1.55 5.22 -15.73
CA SER A 304 -0.81 4.92 -16.95
C SER A 304 0.09 6.09 -17.37
N PHE A 305 1.14 5.78 -18.13
CA PHE A 305 2.02 6.80 -18.71
C PHE A 305 1.25 7.80 -19.60
N LYS A 306 0.25 7.34 -20.36
CA LYS A 306 -0.60 8.20 -21.20
C LYS A 306 -1.34 9.23 -20.35
N SER A 307 -1.90 8.79 -19.23
CA SER A 307 -2.57 9.66 -18.26
C SER A 307 -1.58 10.62 -17.59
N ALA A 308 -0.40 10.15 -17.17
CA ALA A 308 0.66 11.00 -16.63
C ALA A 308 1.11 12.08 -17.63
N PHE A 309 1.40 11.71 -18.88
CA PHE A 309 1.82 12.63 -19.93
C PHE A 309 0.77 13.72 -20.17
N ARG A 310 -0.51 13.35 -20.29
CA ARG A 310 -1.61 14.31 -20.49
C ARG A 310 -1.73 15.29 -19.33
N GLN A 311 -1.59 14.83 -18.09
CA GLN A 311 -1.60 15.70 -16.92
C GLN A 311 -0.41 16.68 -16.91
N ARG A 312 0.82 16.19 -17.12
CA ARG A 312 2.02 17.05 -17.13
C ARG A 312 1.99 18.05 -18.27
N TYR A 313 1.57 17.62 -19.46
CA TYR A 313 1.36 18.50 -20.61
C TYR A 313 0.34 19.61 -20.29
N ARG A 314 -0.80 19.24 -19.70
CA ARG A 314 -1.84 20.18 -19.28
C ARG A 314 -1.30 21.25 -18.32
N TRP A 315 -0.55 20.85 -17.30
CA TRP A 315 -0.01 21.80 -16.32
C TRP A 315 0.96 22.80 -16.95
N ILE A 316 1.88 22.33 -17.80
CA ILE A 316 2.85 23.22 -18.44
C ILE A 316 2.17 24.18 -19.42
N VAL A 317 1.25 23.69 -20.25
CA VAL A 317 0.47 24.56 -21.14
C VAL A 317 -0.35 25.55 -20.32
N GLY A 318 -1.01 25.13 -19.25
CA GLY A 318 -1.80 26.00 -18.39
C GLY A 318 -0.98 27.09 -17.69
N VAL A 319 0.24 26.77 -17.24
CA VAL A 319 1.17 27.77 -16.69
C VAL A 319 1.62 28.77 -17.78
N LEU A 320 1.87 28.31 -19.01
CA LEU A 320 2.21 29.20 -20.13
C LEU A 320 1.04 30.11 -20.53
N GLN A 321 -0.19 29.58 -20.50
CA GLN A 321 -1.41 30.40 -20.62
C GLN A 321 -1.46 31.44 -19.50
N GLY A 322 -1.23 31.02 -18.25
CA GLY A 322 -1.26 31.89 -17.08
C GLY A 322 -0.22 33.02 -17.14
N ILE A 323 1.03 32.74 -17.51
CA ILE A 323 2.07 33.77 -17.74
C ILE A 323 1.60 34.79 -18.78
N THR A 324 1.00 34.30 -19.87
CA THR A 324 0.55 35.15 -20.98
C THR A 324 -0.63 36.03 -20.56
N MET A 325 -1.57 35.46 -19.80
CA MET A 325 -2.70 36.18 -19.24
C MET A 325 -2.27 37.21 -18.20
N MET A 326 -1.37 36.86 -17.29
CA MET A 326 -0.79 37.77 -16.29
C MET A 326 -0.20 39.02 -16.94
N ARG A 327 0.51 38.86 -18.07
CA ARG A 327 1.06 39.98 -18.86
C ARG A 327 0.00 40.86 -19.52
N ARG A 328 -1.26 40.45 -19.58
CA ARG A 328 -2.39 41.26 -20.08
C ARG A 328 -3.16 41.93 -18.94
N MET A 329 -2.89 41.61 -17.68
CA MET A 329 -3.59 42.17 -16.54
C MET A 329 -3.05 43.57 -16.19
N PRO A 330 -3.91 44.59 -16.03
CA PRO A 330 -3.47 45.93 -15.63
C PRO A 330 -2.68 45.93 -14.30
N GLY A 331 -3.12 45.14 -13.32
CA GLY A 331 -2.45 45.02 -12.02
C GLY A 331 -1.00 44.52 -12.12
N PHE A 332 -0.68 43.69 -13.12
CA PHE A 332 0.70 43.25 -13.32
C PHE A 332 1.61 44.40 -13.77
N HIS A 333 1.10 45.31 -14.60
CA HIS A 333 1.88 46.46 -15.06
C HIS A 333 2.12 47.50 -13.96
N ALA A 334 1.25 47.55 -12.95
CA ALA A 334 1.41 48.39 -11.77
C ALA A 334 2.52 47.91 -10.81
N LEU A 335 2.96 46.64 -10.92
CA LEU A 335 4.04 46.11 -10.08
C LEU A 335 5.42 46.71 -10.44
N PRO A 336 6.34 46.82 -9.46
CA PRO A 336 7.73 47.20 -9.71
C PRO A 336 8.40 46.30 -10.75
N ALA A 337 9.28 46.87 -11.58
CA ALA A 337 9.94 46.13 -12.67
C ALA A 337 10.67 44.87 -12.20
N LYS A 338 11.34 44.93 -11.04
CA LYS A 338 12.00 43.79 -10.41
C LYS A 338 11.03 42.65 -10.07
N MET A 339 9.84 42.99 -9.57
CA MET A 339 8.82 41.99 -9.23
C MET A 339 8.22 41.36 -10.48
N ARG A 340 7.91 42.18 -11.50
CA ARG A 340 7.46 41.67 -12.81
C ARG A 340 8.48 40.71 -13.42
N LEU A 341 9.75 41.08 -13.37
CA LEU A 341 10.86 40.25 -13.83
C LEU A 341 10.91 38.94 -13.04
N HIS A 342 10.83 39.02 -11.71
CA HIS A 342 10.85 37.85 -10.84
C HIS A 342 9.70 36.87 -11.12
N LEU A 343 8.45 37.35 -11.22
CA LEU A 343 7.29 36.51 -11.51
C LEU A 343 7.42 35.82 -12.88
N ILE A 344 7.84 36.55 -13.92
CA ILE A 344 7.98 35.98 -15.27
C ILE A 344 9.14 34.99 -15.34
N TRP A 345 10.33 35.38 -14.86
CA TRP A 345 11.51 34.55 -14.96
C TRP A 345 11.47 33.37 -14.01
N GLY A 346 10.95 33.54 -12.80
CA GLY A 346 10.75 32.45 -11.84
C GLY A 346 9.88 31.35 -12.42
N THR A 347 8.70 31.70 -12.95
CA THR A 347 7.81 30.70 -13.57
C THR A 347 8.42 30.09 -14.83
N ARG A 348 9.07 30.89 -15.70
CA ARG A 348 9.78 30.37 -16.89
C ARG A 348 10.91 29.42 -16.53
N TYR A 349 11.68 29.72 -15.50
CA TYR A 349 12.80 28.89 -15.06
C TYR A 349 12.32 27.53 -14.56
N ARG A 350 11.17 27.49 -13.85
CA ARG A 350 10.51 26.23 -13.46
C ARG A 350 10.05 25.39 -14.66
N VAL A 351 9.43 26.02 -15.65
CA VAL A 351 9.01 25.35 -16.90
C VAL A 351 10.24 24.85 -17.67
N LEU A 352 11.27 25.68 -17.79
CA LEU A 352 12.51 25.36 -18.50
C LEU A 352 13.23 24.17 -17.89
N THR A 353 13.48 24.19 -16.58
CA THR A 353 14.17 23.08 -15.89
C THR A 353 13.42 21.76 -16.00
N PHE A 354 12.09 21.78 -16.02
CA PHE A 354 11.28 20.57 -16.27
C PHE A 354 11.48 20.09 -17.72
N ALA A 355 11.35 20.99 -18.71
CA ALA A 355 11.52 20.65 -20.12
C ALA A 355 12.94 20.14 -20.47
N LEU A 356 13.98 20.73 -19.88
CA LEU A 356 15.38 20.35 -20.11
C LEU A 356 15.73 18.94 -19.62
N GLY A 357 14.92 18.33 -18.74
CA GLY A 357 15.14 16.96 -18.30
C GLY A 357 15.09 15.94 -19.46
N LEU A 358 14.31 16.18 -20.52
CA LEU A 358 14.25 15.30 -21.69
C LEU A 358 15.57 15.27 -22.47
N PRO A 359 16.06 16.40 -23.06
CA PRO A 359 17.32 16.38 -23.80
C PRO A 359 18.50 15.98 -22.90
N THR A 360 18.50 16.39 -21.63
CA THR A 360 19.54 15.98 -20.67
C THR A 360 19.55 14.47 -20.48
N GLY A 361 18.41 13.84 -20.21
CA GLY A 361 18.33 12.40 -19.98
C GLY A 361 18.51 11.55 -21.24
N LEU A 362 18.04 12.01 -22.40
CA LEU A 362 18.26 11.32 -23.69
C LEU A 362 19.73 11.21 -24.07
N ILE A 363 20.57 12.15 -23.62
CA ILE A 363 22.00 12.11 -23.90
C ILE A 363 22.79 11.48 -22.74
N SER A 364 22.46 11.83 -21.49
CA SER A 364 23.17 11.31 -20.32
C SER A 364 22.95 9.81 -20.08
N LEU A 365 21.76 9.25 -20.33
CA LEU A 365 21.52 7.82 -20.10
C LEU A 365 22.32 6.90 -21.03
N PRO A 366 22.32 7.10 -22.37
CA PRO A 366 23.17 6.30 -23.26
C PRO A 366 24.65 6.50 -22.97
N TYR A 367 25.05 7.72 -22.59
CA TYR A 367 26.43 8.02 -22.24
C TYR A 367 26.86 7.30 -20.96
N LEU A 368 26.05 7.30 -19.90
CA LEU A 368 26.29 6.53 -18.68
C LEU A 368 26.37 5.02 -18.96
N LEU A 369 25.50 4.50 -19.83
CA LEU A 369 25.55 3.11 -20.26
C LEU A 369 26.85 2.80 -21.02
N TYR A 370 27.25 3.68 -21.94
CA TYR A 370 28.52 3.56 -22.67
C TYR A 370 29.73 3.56 -21.72
N GLN A 371 29.79 4.51 -20.78
CA GLN A 371 30.85 4.56 -19.76
C GLN A 371 30.91 3.27 -18.95
N THR A 372 29.76 2.80 -18.48
CA THR A 372 29.64 1.57 -17.69
C THR A 372 30.15 0.36 -18.48
N LEU A 373 29.74 0.20 -19.74
CA LEU A 373 30.20 -0.88 -20.60
C LEU A 373 31.71 -0.78 -20.93
N ALA A 374 32.22 0.44 -21.13
CA ALA A 374 33.64 0.67 -21.38
C ALA A 374 34.49 0.24 -20.17
N VAL A 375 34.06 0.59 -18.96
CA VAL A 375 34.68 0.14 -17.70
C VAL A 375 34.63 -1.39 -17.56
N PHE A 376 33.45 -2.00 -17.69
CA PHE A 376 33.32 -3.46 -17.54
C PHE A 376 34.06 -4.26 -18.62
N SER A 377 34.38 -3.65 -19.75
CA SER A 377 35.16 -4.28 -20.82
C SER A 377 36.66 -3.99 -20.74
N GLY A 378 37.14 -3.33 -19.68
CA GLY A 378 38.54 -2.94 -19.53
C GLY A 378 39.00 -1.89 -20.57
N ARG A 379 38.05 -1.14 -21.13
CA ARG A 379 38.26 -0.11 -22.16
C ARG A 379 37.99 1.30 -21.63
N GLU A 380 38.27 1.53 -20.36
CA GLU A 380 38.09 2.83 -19.70
C GLU A 380 38.87 3.98 -20.36
N TYR A 381 39.98 3.68 -21.05
CA TYR A 381 40.72 4.67 -21.86
C TYR A 381 39.91 5.25 -23.03
N LEU A 382 38.77 4.65 -23.41
CA LEU A 382 37.84 5.17 -24.42
C LEU A 382 36.80 6.15 -23.83
N VAL A 383 36.83 6.39 -22.52
CA VAL A 383 35.94 7.34 -21.84
C VAL A 383 36.68 8.67 -21.65
N PRO A 384 36.25 9.76 -22.31
CA PRO A 384 36.87 11.08 -22.12
C PRO A 384 36.76 11.53 -20.66
N SER A 385 37.88 11.96 -20.08
CA SER A 385 37.89 12.52 -18.72
C SER A 385 37.21 13.89 -18.69
N LEU A 386 36.32 14.04 -17.71
CA LEU A 386 35.70 15.32 -17.36
C LEU A 386 36.74 16.23 -16.69
N PRO A 387 36.75 17.56 -16.96
CA PRO A 387 37.45 18.49 -16.09
C PRO A 387 36.96 18.32 -14.65
N LEU A 388 37.88 18.22 -13.69
CA LEU A 388 37.57 17.89 -12.29
C LEU A 388 36.44 18.76 -11.69
N PRO A 389 36.39 20.10 -11.88
CA PRO A 389 35.29 20.91 -11.35
C PRO A 389 33.91 20.52 -11.89
N ILE A 390 33.83 20.17 -13.18
CA ILE A 390 32.58 19.76 -13.83
C ILE A 390 32.15 18.37 -13.34
N ALA A 391 33.11 17.45 -13.18
CA ALA A 391 32.84 16.14 -12.58
C ALA A 391 32.27 16.28 -11.16
N CYS A 392 32.93 17.05 -10.29
CA CYS A 392 32.45 17.30 -8.94
C CYS A 392 31.04 17.91 -8.93
N TRP A 393 30.80 18.89 -9.79
CA TRP A 393 29.47 19.49 -9.93
C TRP A 393 28.41 18.48 -10.36
N PHE A 394 28.68 17.64 -11.36
CA PHE A 394 27.73 16.63 -11.81
C PHE A 394 27.43 15.57 -10.76
N ILE A 395 28.43 15.18 -9.96
CA ILE A 395 28.23 14.28 -8.82
C ILE A 395 27.27 14.92 -7.81
N ILE A 396 27.44 16.20 -7.49
CA ILE A 396 26.53 16.93 -6.61
C ILE A 396 25.12 16.94 -7.22
N VAL A 397 24.96 17.31 -8.48
CA VAL A 397 23.65 17.36 -9.14
C VAL A 397 22.98 15.98 -9.18
N GLY A 398 23.74 14.93 -9.52
CA GLY A 398 23.25 13.55 -9.52
C GLY A 398 22.83 13.06 -8.14
N PHE A 399 23.61 13.40 -7.11
CA PHE A 399 23.27 13.11 -5.71
C PHE A 399 21.98 13.81 -5.30
N LEU A 400 21.84 15.11 -5.57
CA LEU A 400 20.63 15.88 -5.24
C LEU A 400 19.41 15.33 -5.99
N TRP A 401 19.55 15.02 -7.27
CA TRP A 401 18.46 14.46 -8.07
C TRP A 401 18.01 13.08 -7.55
N LEU A 402 18.94 12.17 -7.28
CA LEU A 402 18.58 10.84 -6.78
C LEU A 402 17.93 10.93 -5.39
N ASN A 403 18.44 11.80 -4.52
CA ASN A 403 17.86 12.01 -3.19
C ASN A 403 16.48 12.69 -3.27
N SER A 404 16.20 13.52 -4.28
CA SER A 404 14.86 14.10 -4.41
C SER A 404 13.81 13.02 -4.69
N ILE A 405 14.15 12.05 -5.54
CA ILE A 405 13.31 10.87 -5.80
C ILE A 405 13.20 9.99 -4.56
N PHE A 406 14.31 9.76 -3.84
CA PHE A 406 14.31 8.97 -2.61
C PHE A 406 13.37 9.55 -1.55
N ILE A 407 13.52 10.84 -1.25
CA ILE A 407 12.73 11.54 -0.23
C ILE A 407 11.26 11.54 -0.61
N GLY A 408 10.92 11.80 -1.88
CA GLY A 408 9.52 11.77 -2.27
C GLY A 408 8.93 10.36 -2.37
N ALA A 409 9.71 9.35 -2.75
CA ALA A 409 9.30 7.95 -2.63
C ALA A 409 9.03 7.60 -1.15
N TRP A 410 9.90 8.02 -0.24
CA TRP A 410 9.72 7.83 1.20
C TRP A 410 8.40 8.46 1.68
N HIS A 411 8.12 9.71 1.33
CA HIS A 411 6.87 10.37 1.72
C HIS A 411 5.65 9.61 1.17
N ASN A 412 5.61 9.30 -0.12
CA ASN A 412 4.51 8.54 -0.72
C ASN A 412 4.33 7.18 -0.03
N LEU A 413 5.41 6.44 0.21
CA LEU A 413 5.35 5.10 0.80
C LEU A 413 5.05 5.12 2.30
N SER A 414 5.47 6.15 3.03
CA SER A 414 5.15 6.30 4.47
C SER A 414 3.64 6.42 4.72
N HIS A 415 2.90 7.00 3.77
CA HIS A 415 1.45 7.11 3.81
C HIS A 415 0.72 5.95 3.09
N ALA A 416 1.44 5.02 2.45
CA ALA A 416 0.86 3.81 1.86
C ALA A 416 0.59 2.76 2.96
N SER A 417 -0.49 2.96 3.72
CA SER A 417 -0.86 2.12 4.87
C SER A 417 -1.13 0.66 4.51
N GLN A 418 -1.46 0.37 3.25
CA GLN A 418 -1.68 -0.99 2.73
C GLN A 418 -0.38 -1.77 2.49
N MET A 419 0.78 -1.10 2.50
CA MET A 419 2.08 -1.74 2.31
C MET A 419 2.80 -1.90 3.65
N SER A 420 3.36 -3.09 3.89
CA SER A 420 4.28 -3.34 5.00
C SER A 420 5.61 -2.60 4.85
N SER A 421 6.37 -2.45 5.93
CA SER A 421 7.69 -1.81 5.91
C SER A 421 8.65 -2.43 4.90
N ARG A 422 8.66 -3.77 4.75
CA ARG A 422 9.50 -4.45 3.76
C ARG A 422 9.05 -4.16 2.33
N GLN A 423 7.74 -4.17 2.06
CA GLN A 423 7.21 -3.81 0.75
C GLN A 423 7.53 -2.36 0.40
N ARG A 424 7.45 -1.43 1.36
CA ARG A 424 7.85 -0.03 1.16
C ARG A 424 9.32 0.07 0.79
N TRP A 425 10.23 -0.65 1.44
CA TRP A 425 11.65 -0.64 1.07
C TRP A 425 11.92 -1.23 -0.32
N ILE A 426 11.31 -2.38 -0.65
CA ILE A 426 11.43 -2.99 -1.98
C ILE A 426 10.88 -2.06 -3.06
N GLU A 427 9.72 -1.46 -2.81
CA GLU A 427 9.10 -0.54 -3.74
C GLU A 427 9.91 0.76 -3.88
N GLY A 428 10.47 1.28 -2.79
CA GLY A 428 11.43 2.38 -2.83
C GLY A 428 12.62 2.05 -3.72
N ALA A 429 13.19 0.84 -3.60
CA ALA A 429 14.27 0.39 -4.47
C ALA A 429 13.83 0.28 -5.95
N HIS A 430 12.62 -0.22 -6.24
CA HIS A 430 12.08 -0.26 -7.60
C HIS A 430 11.91 1.15 -8.19
N VAL A 431 11.36 2.08 -7.41
CA VAL A 431 11.17 3.47 -7.82
C VAL A 431 12.52 4.11 -8.18
N LEU A 432 13.53 3.97 -7.34
CA LEU A 432 14.87 4.50 -7.60
C LEU A 432 15.50 3.85 -8.84
N ALA A 433 15.34 2.55 -8.99
CA ALA A 433 15.88 1.78 -10.11
C ALA A 433 15.31 2.23 -11.47
N VAL A 434 14.02 2.57 -11.54
CA VAL A 434 13.39 3.05 -12.78
C VAL A 434 13.41 4.57 -12.93
N ALA A 435 13.80 5.32 -11.89
CA ALA A 435 13.80 6.79 -11.86
C ALA A 435 14.53 7.45 -13.05
N PRO A 436 15.69 6.95 -13.54
CA PRO A 436 16.37 7.57 -14.67
C PRO A 436 15.52 7.57 -15.94
N ILE A 437 14.82 6.45 -16.21
CA ILE A 437 13.91 6.33 -17.36
C ILE A 437 12.62 7.11 -17.10
N ALA A 438 12.06 6.97 -15.90
CA ALA A 438 10.82 7.67 -15.52
C ALA A 438 10.95 9.19 -15.62
N SER A 439 12.11 9.76 -15.25
CA SER A 439 12.36 11.21 -15.33
C SER A 439 12.38 11.71 -16.78
N VAL A 440 12.99 10.94 -17.70
CA VAL A 440 12.96 11.26 -19.15
C VAL A 440 11.54 11.25 -19.69
N LEU A 441 10.78 10.21 -19.32
CA LEU A 441 9.38 10.08 -19.69
C LEU A 441 8.55 11.24 -19.13
N GLU A 442 8.81 11.69 -17.89
CA GLU A 442 8.09 12.79 -17.26
C GLU A 442 8.36 14.12 -17.97
N SER A 443 9.65 14.42 -18.18
CA SER A 443 10.09 15.63 -18.86
C SER A 443 9.67 15.68 -20.33
N SER A 444 9.36 14.54 -20.96
CA SER A 444 8.89 14.51 -22.35
C SER A 444 7.61 15.34 -22.55
N ALA A 445 6.69 15.32 -21.58
CA ALA A 445 5.45 16.09 -21.63
C ALA A 445 5.70 17.59 -21.52
N ALA A 446 6.59 18.01 -20.61
CA ALA A 446 6.98 19.40 -20.42
C ALA A 446 7.72 19.94 -21.65
N PHE A 447 8.68 19.17 -22.18
CA PHE A 447 9.41 19.52 -23.39
C PHE A 447 8.46 19.70 -24.58
N TRP A 448 7.56 18.74 -24.79
CA TRP A 448 6.59 18.82 -25.88
C TRP A 448 5.67 20.03 -25.75
N ALA A 449 5.16 20.32 -24.54
CA ALA A 449 4.35 21.51 -24.28
C ALA A 449 5.09 22.81 -24.63
N VAL A 450 6.37 22.93 -24.23
CA VAL A 450 7.19 24.11 -24.55
C VAL A 450 7.46 24.24 -26.05
N VAL A 451 7.71 23.13 -26.75
CA VAL A 451 7.89 23.13 -28.21
C VAL A 451 6.61 23.60 -28.90
N GLN A 452 5.46 22.99 -28.58
CA GLN A 452 4.17 23.35 -29.16
C GLN A 452 3.83 24.82 -28.92
N TRP A 453 4.07 25.30 -27.70
CA TRP A 453 3.85 26.70 -27.35
C TRP A 453 4.75 27.66 -28.16
N THR A 454 6.03 27.31 -28.30
CA THR A 454 7.02 28.12 -29.01
C THR A 454 6.70 28.24 -30.51
N ILE A 455 6.22 27.16 -31.14
CA ILE A 455 5.81 27.18 -32.55
C ILE A 455 4.41 27.80 -32.78
N GLY A 456 3.77 28.32 -31.73
CA GLY A 456 2.48 29.00 -31.82
C GLY A 456 1.25 28.08 -31.78
N ASN A 457 1.42 26.76 -31.62
CA ASN A 457 0.30 25.84 -31.46
C ASN A 457 -0.26 25.92 -30.03
N ARG A 458 -1.34 26.68 -29.87
CA ARG A 458 -2.01 26.93 -28.59
C ARG A 458 -3.32 26.16 -28.43
N ASN A 459 -3.63 25.23 -29.33
CA ASN A 459 -4.86 24.45 -29.25
C ASN A 459 -4.83 23.52 -28.04
N VAL A 460 -5.92 23.54 -27.27
CA VAL A 460 -6.02 22.72 -26.06
C VAL A 460 -7.19 21.77 -26.17
N SER A 461 -6.92 20.46 -26.13
CA SER A 461 -7.92 19.44 -25.89
C SER A 461 -7.71 18.84 -24.52
N TRP A 462 -8.79 18.72 -23.74
CA TRP A 462 -8.73 18.15 -22.41
C TRP A 462 -9.76 17.03 -22.25
N GLN A 463 -9.27 15.88 -21.81
CA GLN A 463 -10.07 14.74 -21.40
C GLN A 463 -9.81 14.51 -19.90
N PRO A 464 -10.86 14.30 -19.09
CA PRO A 464 -10.71 13.91 -17.69
C PRO A 464 -9.78 12.70 -17.56
N THR A 465 -8.92 12.70 -16.54
CA THR A 465 -8.08 11.52 -16.25
C THR A 465 -8.99 10.44 -15.66
N PRO A 466 -8.94 9.19 -16.15
CA PRO A 466 -9.66 8.09 -15.53
C PRO A 466 -9.21 7.89 -14.08
N LYS A 467 -10.18 7.63 -13.19
CA LYS A 467 -9.95 7.52 -11.74
C LYS A 467 -9.81 6.09 -11.23
N THR A 468 -10.19 5.10 -12.05
CA THR A 468 -10.05 3.68 -11.73
C THR A 468 -9.43 2.91 -12.89
N LYS A 469 -8.78 1.78 -12.61
CA LYS A 469 -8.26 0.88 -13.66
C LYS A 469 -9.34 0.44 -14.65
N GLN A 470 -10.57 0.27 -14.18
CA GLN A 470 -11.72 -0.06 -15.03
C GLN A 470 -12.08 1.10 -15.97
N ALA A 471 -12.12 2.33 -15.45
CA ALA A 471 -12.36 3.53 -16.25
C ALA A 471 -11.23 3.75 -17.29
N GLU A 472 -9.98 3.47 -16.94
CA GLU A 472 -8.84 3.56 -17.87
C GLU A 472 -9.01 2.56 -19.03
N LYS A 473 -9.34 1.29 -18.72
CA LYS A 473 -9.61 0.26 -19.74
C LYS A 473 -10.81 0.59 -20.64
N GLN A 474 -11.82 1.29 -20.12
CA GLN A 474 -12.98 1.72 -20.90
C GLN A 474 -12.68 2.97 -21.74
N ALA A 475 -11.93 3.93 -21.22
CA ALA A 475 -11.49 5.11 -21.96
C ALA A 475 -10.64 4.73 -23.18
N ASP A 476 -9.82 3.68 -23.08
CA ASP A 476 -9.06 3.14 -24.21
C ASP A 476 -9.93 2.42 -25.26
N LYS A 477 -11.14 1.95 -24.88
CA LYS A 477 -12.11 1.34 -25.81
C LYS A 477 -13.02 2.36 -26.49
N ILE A 478 -13.34 3.47 -25.81
CA ILE A 478 -14.32 4.47 -26.24
C ILE A 478 -13.68 5.61 -27.06
N ALA A 479 -12.35 5.78 -27.02
CA ALA A 479 -11.67 6.88 -27.71
C ALA A 479 -12.05 6.96 -29.21
N PRO A 480 -12.77 8.02 -29.64
CA PRO A 480 -13.02 8.26 -31.06
C PRO A 480 -11.69 8.55 -31.76
N ARG A 481 -11.56 8.06 -32.99
CA ARG A 481 -10.47 8.41 -33.93
C ARG A 481 -10.58 9.87 -34.40
N GLU A 482 -10.65 10.86 -33.51
CA GLU A 482 -10.50 12.27 -33.90
C GLU A 482 -9.75 13.05 -32.83
N GLY A 483 -8.62 13.63 -33.24
CA GLY A 483 -8.15 14.87 -32.64
C GLY A 483 -6.85 14.90 -31.83
N ILE A 484 -5.98 13.87 -31.87
CA ILE A 484 -4.51 14.03 -31.79
C ILE A 484 -3.89 12.87 -32.56
N THR A 485 -3.41 13.12 -33.78
CA THR A 485 -2.46 12.21 -34.43
C THR A 485 -1.14 12.32 -33.67
N ILE A 486 -0.99 11.55 -32.61
CA ILE A 486 0.36 11.15 -32.19
C ILE A 486 0.83 10.30 -33.36
N LEU A 487 1.76 10.83 -34.17
CA LEU A 487 2.50 10.03 -35.13
C LEU A 487 2.99 8.80 -34.36
N GLN A 488 2.35 7.65 -34.58
CA GLN A 488 2.94 6.38 -34.20
C GLN A 488 4.34 6.41 -34.80
N PRO A 489 5.40 6.21 -34.01
CA PRO A 489 6.73 6.11 -34.58
C PRO A 489 6.63 4.99 -35.62
N ALA A 490 6.86 5.35 -36.88
CA ALA A 490 6.80 4.44 -38.01
C ALA A 490 7.94 3.43 -37.88
N THR A 491 7.73 2.42 -37.05
CA THR A 491 8.40 1.15 -37.11
C THR A 491 7.37 0.09 -36.74
N LYS A 492 6.78 -0.55 -37.75
CA LYS A 492 6.40 -1.96 -37.63
C LYS A 492 7.71 -2.73 -37.43
N GLY A 493 8.26 -2.61 -36.23
CA GLY A 493 9.55 -3.11 -35.82
C GLY A 493 9.35 -4.37 -35.00
N ARG A 494 9.90 -5.45 -35.54
CA ARG A 494 10.04 -6.80 -34.98
C ARG A 494 10.87 -6.85 -33.67
N LEU A 495 10.85 -5.80 -32.83
CA LEU A 495 11.86 -5.52 -31.80
C LEU A 495 11.38 -5.41 -30.36
N PHE A 496 10.07 -5.48 -30.07
CA PHE A 496 9.57 -5.58 -28.69
C PHE A 496 9.09 -7.00 -28.37
N ARG A 497 10.07 -7.92 -28.35
CA ARG A 497 9.96 -9.20 -27.64
C ARG A 497 11.29 -9.49 -26.94
N ILE A 498 11.79 -8.50 -26.17
CA ILE A 498 12.92 -8.70 -25.26
C ILE A 498 12.35 -8.81 -23.85
N ARG A 499 12.45 -10.04 -23.34
CA ARG A 499 12.07 -10.54 -22.02
C ARG A 499 12.71 -9.67 -20.92
N ASN A 500 12.01 -9.51 -19.79
CA ASN A 500 12.35 -8.75 -18.58
C ASN A 500 13.83 -8.77 -18.12
N TYR A 501 14.62 -9.76 -18.53
CA TYR A 501 16.06 -9.87 -18.29
C TYR A 501 16.90 -8.69 -18.84
N GLY A 502 16.56 -8.12 -20.00
CA GLY A 502 17.34 -7.01 -20.58
C GLY A 502 17.21 -5.69 -19.80
N LEU A 503 16.04 -5.43 -19.24
CA LEU A 503 15.78 -4.25 -18.41
C LEU A 503 16.43 -4.40 -17.03
N THR A 504 16.41 -5.60 -16.45
CA THR A 504 17.14 -5.91 -15.20
C THR A 504 18.64 -5.75 -15.39
N VAL A 505 19.22 -6.19 -16.51
CA VAL A 505 20.65 -5.98 -16.83
C VAL A 505 20.97 -4.50 -17.00
N LEU A 506 20.12 -3.72 -17.70
CA LEU A 506 20.30 -2.28 -17.89
C LEU A 506 20.24 -1.50 -16.57
N VAL A 507 19.26 -1.83 -15.71
CA VAL A 507 19.05 -1.22 -14.40
C VAL A 507 20.17 -1.60 -13.42
N THR A 508 20.56 -2.88 -13.43
CA THR A 508 21.69 -3.38 -12.62
C THR A 508 23.00 -2.73 -13.07
N ALA A 509 23.20 -2.55 -14.38
CA ALA A 509 24.36 -1.82 -14.92
C ALA A 509 24.34 -0.33 -14.57
N LEU A 510 23.19 0.36 -14.56
CA LEU A 510 23.10 1.78 -14.18
C LEU A 510 23.33 1.99 -12.67
N VAL A 511 22.87 1.07 -11.83
CA VAL A 511 23.11 1.08 -10.36
C VAL A 511 24.55 0.67 -10.03
N LEU A 512 25.12 -0.33 -10.72
CA LEU A 512 26.54 -0.66 -10.60
C LEU A 512 27.43 0.43 -11.19
N GLY A 513 27.04 1.12 -12.25
CA GLY A 513 27.81 2.20 -12.87
C GLY A 513 27.95 3.43 -11.96
N THR A 514 26.93 3.72 -11.14
CA THR A 514 26.98 4.78 -10.12
C THR A 514 27.84 4.37 -8.91
N VAL A 515 27.81 3.10 -8.50
CA VAL A 515 28.71 2.54 -7.46
C VAL A 515 30.16 2.39 -7.96
N LEU A 516 30.36 2.01 -9.23
CA LEU A 516 31.68 1.93 -9.85
C LEU A 516 32.28 3.31 -10.10
N GLN A 517 31.49 4.35 -10.42
CA GLN A 517 32.00 5.73 -10.45
C GLN A 517 32.53 6.16 -9.07
N TRP A 518 31.91 5.72 -7.97
CA TRP A 518 32.41 5.99 -6.63
C TRP A 518 33.75 5.26 -6.33
N LEU A 519 33.93 4.05 -6.89
CA LEU A 519 35.14 3.24 -6.74
C LEU A 519 36.29 3.64 -7.69
N LEU A 520 36.00 4.12 -8.89
CA LEU A 520 37.00 4.47 -9.90
C LEU A 520 37.61 5.86 -9.69
N PHE A 521 36.94 6.77 -8.99
CA PHE A 521 37.44 8.14 -8.75
C PHE A 521 38.07 8.36 -7.36
N SER A 522 38.07 7.36 -6.47
CA SER A 522 38.69 7.46 -5.13
C SER A 522 40.16 7.02 -5.06
N GLY A 523 40.78 6.68 -6.19
CA GLY A 523 42.24 6.58 -6.33
C GLY A 523 42.96 5.58 -5.43
N SER A 524 42.23 4.67 -4.75
CA SER A 524 42.81 3.74 -3.78
C SER A 524 42.16 2.36 -3.94
N SER A 525 42.93 1.37 -4.37
CA SER A 525 42.51 -0.04 -4.45
C SER A 525 42.17 -0.58 -3.05
N PRO A 526 41.00 -1.19 -2.82
CA PRO A 526 40.69 -1.84 -1.55
C PRO A 526 41.28 -3.26 -1.42
N PHE A 527 42.08 -3.74 -2.39
CA PHE A 527 42.69 -5.07 -2.34
C PHE A 527 44.16 -5.08 -1.90
N ALA A 528 44.66 -3.99 -1.32
CA ALA A 528 45.97 -3.96 -0.71
C ALA A 528 45.89 -4.27 0.79
N PHE A 529 46.45 -5.43 1.13
CA PHE A 529 46.87 -5.95 2.44
C PHE A 529 45.90 -6.77 3.30
N GLY A 530 46.37 -8.00 3.58
CA GLY A 530 46.60 -8.41 4.97
C GLY A 530 45.62 -9.44 5.50
N THR A 531 46.02 -10.70 5.46
CA THR A 531 45.40 -11.79 6.21
C THR A 531 45.42 -11.52 7.72
N GLY A 532 44.25 -11.43 8.34
CA GLY A 532 44.08 -11.45 9.79
C GLY A 532 42.60 -11.57 10.18
N PRO A 533 42.19 -12.52 11.04
CA PRO A 533 40.79 -12.73 11.35
C PRO A 533 40.34 -11.75 12.43
N SER A 534 39.32 -10.94 12.15
CA SER A 534 38.64 -10.15 13.17
C SER A 534 37.15 -10.44 13.15
N LYS A 535 36.69 -10.93 14.30
CA LYS A 535 35.29 -11.16 14.68
C LYS A 535 34.44 -9.92 14.41
N THR A 536 33.32 -10.11 13.72
CA THR A 536 32.20 -9.17 13.68
C THR A 536 30.94 -9.91 14.10
N SER A 537 30.56 -9.75 15.37
CA SER A 537 29.18 -9.92 15.81
C SER A 537 28.97 -8.99 16.98
N ASP A 538 28.21 -7.92 16.74
CA ASP A 538 27.12 -7.44 17.61
C ASP A 538 26.73 -6.03 17.17
N LEU A 539 25.88 -5.98 16.13
CA LEU A 539 25.06 -4.81 15.85
C LEU A 539 23.72 -5.02 16.58
N LEU A 540 23.46 -4.13 17.54
CA LEU A 540 22.24 -3.98 18.32
C LEU A 540 20.96 -4.26 17.48
N GLN A 541 20.30 -5.38 17.79
CA GLN A 541 18.91 -5.65 17.41
C GLN A 541 18.01 -4.66 18.16
N ILE A 542 17.38 -3.74 17.43
CA ILE A 542 16.20 -3.04 17.94
C ILE A 542 15.06 -4.08 17.94
N GLU A 543 14.70 -4.60 19.12
CA GLU A 543 13.56 -5.51 19.26
C GLU A 543 12.28 -4.86 18.71
N GLN A 544 11.75 -5.46 17.66
CA GLN A 544 10.50 -5.03 17.04
C GLN A 544 9.33 -5.50 17.92
N LYS A 545 8.71 -4.57 18.66
CA LYS A 545 7.60 -4.90 19.58
C LYS A 545 6.38 -5.43 18.81
N MET A 546 6.01 -6.67 19.08
CA MET A 546 4.85 -7.39 18.52
C MET A 546 3.55 -6.88 19.19
N GLN A 547 2.48 -6.66 18.42
CA GLN A 547 1.18 -6.20 18.93
C GLN A 547 0.41 -7.31 19.63
N ARG A 548 0.58 -8.57 19.17
CA ARG A 548 -0.04 -9.74 19.78
C ARG A 548 1.01 -10.82 20.05
N PRO A 549 1.97 -10.59 20.97
CA PRO A 549 3.10 -11.51 21.18
C PRO A 549 2.68 -12.97 21.46
N GLU A 550 1.49 -13.18 22.01
CA GLU A 550 0.87 -14.48 22.31
C GLU A 550 0.12 -15.13 21.13
N PHE A 551 0.02 -14.47 19.97
CA PHE A 551 -0.65 -15.02 18.79
C PHE A 551 0.16 -16.20 18.25
N GLN A 552 -0.48 -17.36 18.12
CA GLN A 552 0.21 -18.59 17.76
C GLN A 552 0.44 -18.64 16.25
N THR A 553 1.69 -18.37 15.87
CA THR A 553 2.18 -18.42 14.48
C THR A 553 2.64 -19.83 14.14
N GLY A 554 1.69 -20.70 13.79
CA GLY A 554 1.85 -22.15 13.74
C GLY A 554 1.99 -22.78 12.36
N VAL A 555 2.84 -23.80 12.27
CA VAL A 555 2.92 -24.71 11.11
C VAL A 555 2.80 -26.15 11.60
N ALA A 556 1.97 -26.95 10.95
CA ALA A 556 1.89 -28.38 11.20
C ALA A 556 3.04 -29.11 10.51
N PHE A 557 3.75 -29.96 11.25
CA PHE A 557 4.85 -30.74 10.71
C PHE A 557 4.72 -32.24 11.07
N PRO A 558 3.87 -32.99 10.36
CA PRO A 558 3.66 -34.41 10.62
C PRO A 558 4.90 -35.25 10.27
N GLN A 559 5.24 -36.18 11.15
CA GLN A 559 6.21 -37.26 10.93
C GLN A 559 5.58 -38.59 11.31
N TRP A 560 5.96 -39.66 10.61
CA TRP A 560 5.34 -40.98 10.77
C TRP A 560 6.38 -42.07 10.99
N GLY A 561 6.02 -43.09 11.77
CA GLY A 561 6.93 -44.18 12.16
C GLY A 561 7.35 -44.11 13.63
N SER A 562 7.80 -45.23 14.18
CA SER A 562 8.19 -45.35 15.60
C SER A 562 9.33 -44.40 16.02
N ARG A 563 10.19 -43.99 15.07
CA ARG A 563 11.29 -43.05 15.27
C ARG A 563 11.01 -41.62 14.78
N ALA A 564 9.80 -41.33 14.32
CA ALA A 564 9.42 -39.99 13.91
C ALA A 564 9.67 -38.99 15.05
N TYR A 565 10.16 -37.80 14.70
CA TYR A 565 10.54 -36.72 15.62
C TYR A 565 11.84 -36.95 16.42
N SER A 566 12.40 -38.16 16.43
CA SER A 566 13.64 -38.45 17.17
C SER A 566 14.84 -37.67 16.62
N LYS A 567 15.97 -37.76 17.32
CA LYS A 567 17.26 -37.21 16.82
C LYS A 567 17.73 -37.87 15.52
N GLU A 568 17.28 -39.09 15.23
CA GLU A 568 17.59 -39.81 13.98
C GLU A 568 16.71 -39.38 12.81
N ASP A 569 15.59 -38.69 13.07
CA ASP A 569 14.69 -38.19 12.03
C ASP A 569 15.29 -36.94 11.38
N THR A 570 16.03 -37.14 10.28
CA THR A 570 16.67 -36.04 9.55
C THR A 570 15.66 -35.04 8.99
N ASN A 571 14.45 -35.48 8.65
CA ASN A 571 13.41 -34.57 8.17
C ASN A 571 12.96 -33.65 9.29
N TRP A 572 12.78 -34.17 10.50
CA TRP A 572 12.49 -33.33 11.67
C TRP A 572 13.60 -32.33 11.96
N GLN A 573 14.86 -32.80 12.01
CA GLN A 573 16.01 -31.93 12.32
C GLN A 573 16.17 -30.78 11.32
N VAL A 574 16.18 -31.09 10.02
CA VAL A 574 16.34 -30.09 8.96
C VAL A 574 15.08 -29.24 8.80
N GLY A 575 13.91 -29.87 8.88
CA GLY A 575 12.63 -29.22 8.69
C GLY A 575 12.33 -28.15 9.73
N LEU A 576 12.70 -28.33 11.00
CA LEU A 576 12.54 -27.28 12.01
C LEU A 576 13.34 -26.01 11.67
N ASP A 577 14.57 -26.18 11.18
CA ASP A 577 15.40 -25.06 10.75
C ASP A 577 14.82 -24.38 9.50
N ASP A 578 14.38 -25.19 8.53
CA ASP A 578 13.76 -24.70 7.30
C ASP A 578 12.44 -23.97 7.56
N ILE A 579 11.57 -24.50 8.43
CA ILE A 579 10.30 -23.85 8.81
C ILE A 579 10.61 -22.48 9.40
N ARG A 580 11.55 -22.39 10.34
CA ARG A 580 11.87 -21.11 11.00
C ARG A 580 12.37 -20.09 10.00
N GLN A 581 13.31 -20.51 9.14
CA GLN A 581 13.93 -19.63 8.14
C GLN A 581 12.94 -19.19 7.06
N GLN A 582 12.07 -20.09 6.60
CA GLN A 582 11.18 -19.81 5.47
C GLN A 582 9.85 -19.19 5.88
N THR A 583 9.40 -19.37 7.12
CA THR A 583 8.05 -18.96 7.57
C THR A 583 8.05 -18.05 8.80
N GLY A 584 9.14 -17.95 9.55
CA GLY A 584 9.16 -17.18 10.82
C GLY A 584 8.21 -17.72 11.89
N ALA A 585 7.69 -18.95 11.74
CA ALA A 585 6.81 -19.58 12.72
C ALA A 585 7.49 -19.69 14.09
N ARG A 586 6.71 -19.46 15.15
CA ARG A 586 7.14 -19.62 16.56
C ARG A 586 6.51 -20.84 17.21
N TRP A 587 5.49 -21.40 16.57
CA TRP A 587 4.78 -22.59 17.03
C TRP A 587 4.95 -23.72 16.01
N ILE A 588 5.20 -24.93 16.51
CA ILE A 588 5.18 -26.14 15.70
C ILE A 588 4.06 -27.04 16.20
N GLU A 589 3.17 -27.43 15.29
CA GLU A 589 2.20 -28.49 15.57
C GLU A 589 2.84 -29.85 15.28
N LEU A 590 2.73 -30.75 16.27
CA LEU A 590 3.30 -32.09 16.29
C LEU A 590 2.15 -33.12 16.35
N PRO A 591 1.68 -33.64 15.19
CA PRO A 591 0.64 -34.64 15.14
C PRO A 591 1.08 -36.02 15.64
N ILE A 592 0.24 -36.66 16.47
CA ILE A 592 0.40 -38.04 16.92
C ILE A 592 -0.78 -38.87 16.42
N ASN A 593 -0.57 -39.71 15.41
CA ASN A 593 -1.67 -40.49 14.85
C ASN A 593 -1.82 -41.86 15.52
N LEU A 594 -2.93 -42.04 16.21
CA LEU A 594 -3.41 -43.29 16.77
C LEU A 594 -4.30 -44.02 15.76
N TYR A 595 -4.61 -45.29 16.03
CA TYR A 595 -5.37 -46.13 15.12
C TYR A 595 -6.52 -46.86 15.80
N GLN A 596 -7.56 -47.12 15.02
CA GLN A 596 -8.71 -47.92 15.43
C GLN A 596 -9.08 -48.89 14.29
N PRO A 597 -9.28 -50.20 14.56
CA PRO A 597 -9.50 -51.20 13.49
C PRO A 597 -10.73 -50.99 12.59
N SER A 598 -11.79 -50.36 13.09
CA SER A 598 -13.04 -50.11 12.34
C SER A 598 -13.86 -49.02 13.02
N LEU A 599 -14.84 -48.43 12.33
CA LEU A 599 -15.69 -47.36 12.90
C LEU A 599 -16.43 -47.74 14.18
N SER A 600 -16.71 -49.04 14.38
CA SER A 600 -17.43 -49.57 15.55
C SER A 600 -16.50 -50.20 16.61
N SER A 601 -15.20 -50.30 16.35
CA SER A 601 -14.24 -50.82 17.32
C SER A 601 -14.08 -49.85 18.49
N THR A 602 -14.20 -50.33 19.72
CA THR A 602 -13.93 -49.52 20.92
C THR A 602 -12.45 -49.47 21.30
N GLN A 603 -11.57 -50.13 20.53
CA GLN A 603 -10.13 -50.20 20.80
C GLN A 603 -9.37 -49.14 20.02
N VAL A 604 -8.66 -48.28 20.74
CA VAL A 604 -7.68 -47.33 20.21
C VAL A 604 -6.28 -47.80 20.57
N ILE A 605 -5.39 -47.85 19.58
CA ILE A 605 -4.04 -48.38 19.72
C ILE A 605 -3.00 -47.48 19.04
N ALA A 606 -1.78 -47.49 19.58
CA ALA A 606 -0.60 -47.05 18.85
C ALA A 606 -0.08 -48.22 17.99
N MET A 607 0.32 -47.95 16.75
CA MET A 607 0.89 -48.96 15.83
C MET A 607 2.37 -48.66 15.57
N ALA A 608 3.06 -49.52 14.81
CA ALA A 608 4.45 -49.30 14.40
C ALA A 608 4.69 -47.98 13.63
N LYS A 609 3.63 -47.43 13.02
CA LYS A 609 3.61 -46.15 12.32
C LYS A 609 3.30 -44.95 13.23
N THR A 610 2.93 -45.19 14.49
CA THR A 610 2.81 -44.15 15.53
C THR A 610 4.20 -43.91 16.14
N PRO A 611 4.64 -42.65 16.32
CA PRO A 611 5.88 -42.36 17.04
C PRO A 611 5.83 -42.88 18.47
N THR A 612 6.97 -43.37 18.96
CA THR A 612 7.10 -43.77 20.36
C THR A 612 7.07 -42.54 21.27
N PRO A 613 6.55 -42.65 22.52
CA PRO A 613 6.58 -41.53 23.47
C PRO A 613 8.00 -40.96 23.67
N GLU A 614 9.02 -41.82 23.66
CA GLU A 614 10.42 -41.43 23.76
C GLU A 614 10.88 -40.59 22.56
N ALA A 615 10.53 -40.99 21.33
CA ALA A 615 10.85 -40.22 20.13
C ALA A 615 10.13 -38.86 20.11
N VAL A 616 8.89 -38.81 20.60
CA VAL A 616 8.14 -37.55 20.77
C VAL A 616 8.83 -36.65 21.79
N ALA A 617 9.29 -37.17 22.93
CA ALA A 617 10.03 -36.41 23.93
C ALA A 617 11.31 -35.80 23.35
N GLU A 618 12.08 -36.59 22.59
CA GLU A 618 13.26 -36.09 21.88
C GLU A 618 12.90 -34.99 20.87
N GLY A 619 11.80 -35.17 20.14
CA GLY A 619 11.31 -34.19 19.17
C GLY A 619 10.93 -32.86 19.80
N ILE A 620 10.21 -32.90 20.93
CA ILE A 620 9.84 -31.72 21.72
C ILE A 620 11.10 -31.00 22.20
N HIS A 621 12.05 -31.71 22.81
CA HIS A 621 13.30 -31.10 23.24
C HIS A 621 14.08 -30.49 22.07
N THR A 622 14.08 -31.14 20.90
CA THR A 622 14.69 -30.62 19.67
C THR A 622 14.03 -29.31 19.21
N ALA A 623 12.70 -29.24 19.26
CA ALA A 623 11.94 -28.05 18.90
C ALA A 623 12.16 -26.90 19.89
N HIS A 624 12.13 -27.17 21.20
CA HIS A 624 12.43 -26.19 22.25
C HIS A 624 13.87 -25.65 22.15
N ALA A 625 14.85 -26.51 21.82
CA ALA A 625 16.22 -26.08 21.56
C ALA A 625 16.33 -25.11 20.36
N ARG A 626 15.34 -25.14 19.46
CA ARG A 626 15.17 -24.19 18.34
C ARG A 626 14.16 -23.10 18.65
N HIS A 627 13.83 -22.88 19.92
CA HIS A 627 12.92 -21.86 20.44
C HIS A 627 11.50 -21.89 19.84
N TYR A 628 11.02 -23.08 19.46
CA TYR A 628 9.61 -23.28 19.18
C TYR A 628 8.83 -23.49 20.46
N HIS A 629 7.61 -22.97 20.48
CA HIS A 629 6.53 -23.53 21.28
C HIS A 629 5.93 -24.73 20.55
N VAL A 630 5.47 -25.74 21.29
CA VAL A 630 4.94 -26.98 20.74
C VAL A 630 3.44 -27.09 21.02
N PHE A 631 2.69 -27.42 19.96
CA PHE A 631 1.30 -27.83 20.02
C PHE A 631 1.18 -29.31 19.66
N MET A 632 0.94 -30.18 20.64
CA MET A 632 0.81 -31.62 20.39
C MET A 632 -0.65 -31.99 20.08
N VAL A 633 -0.86 -32.63 18.92
CA VAL A 633 -2.20 -32.89 18.40
C VAL A 633 -2.42 -34.39 18.17
N PRO A 634 -3.24 -35.07 18.98
CA PRO A 634 -3.61 -36.45 18.71
C PRO A 634 -4.60 -36.52 17.54
N GLN A 635 -4.20 -37.24 16.50
CA GLN A 635 -5.05 -37.65 15.40
C GLN A 635 -5.44 -39.11 15.58
N LEU A 636 -6.49 -39.54 14.88
CA LEU A 636 -6.90 -40.92 14.87
C LEU A 636 -7.33 -41.33 13.46
N THR A 637 -6.77 -42.44 12.99
CA THR A 637 -7.13 -43.04 11.71
C THR A 637 -7.87 -44.34 11.94
N VAL A 638 -9.02 -44.47 11.30
CA VAL A 638 -9.79 -45.71 11.30
C VAL A 638 -9.28 -46.60 10.16
N GLU A 639 -9.02 -47.88 10.44
CA GLU A 639 -8.61 -48.82 9.40
C GLU A 639 -9.81 -49.24 8.54
N GLY A 640 -9.56 -49.56 7.27
CA GLY A 640 -10.60 -49.94 6.30
C GLY A 640 -11.02 -48.80 5.37
N GLN A 641 -12.25 -48.88 4.85
CA GLN A 641 -12.74 -48.02 3.77
C GLN A 641 -13.00 -46.57 4.20
N TYR A 642 -13.45 -46.37 5.44
CA TYR A 642 -13.75 -45.06 6.01
C TYR A 642 -12.70 -44.70 7.04
N THR A 643 -11.69 -43.95 6.60
CA THR A 643 -10.49 -43.71 7.43
C THR A 643 -10.60 -42.52 8.38
N TRP A 644 -11.58 -41.64 8.14
CA TRP A 644 -11.76 -40.40 8.92
C TRP A 644 -12.46 -40.65 10.26
N ALA A 645 -11.84 -40.19 11.35
CA ALA A 645 -12.36 -40.35 12.71
C ALA A 645 -13.67 -39.61 12.99
N GLY A 646 -14.05 -38.64 12.15
CA GLY A 646 -15.31 -37.90 12.31
C GLY A 646 -16.56 -38.78 12.23
N TYR A 647 -16.45 -39.97 11.62
CA TYR A 647 -17.54 -40.94 11.54
C TYR A 647 -17.66 -41.87 12.76
N ILE A 648 -16.76 -41.78 13.74
CA ILE A 648 -16.80 -42.62 14.94
C ILE A 648 -18.05 -42.27 15.75
N HIS A 649 -18.89 -43.26 15.95
CA HIS A 649 -20.09 -43.18 16.76
C HIS A 649 -20.40 -44.55 17.34
N TYR A 650 -21.02 -44.58 18.52
CA TYR A 650 -21.47 -45.80 19.17
C TYR A 650 -22.96 -45.70 19.47
N THR A 651 -23.64 -46.83 19.39
CA THR A 651 -25.10 -46.89 19.55
C THR A 651 -25.54 -47.01 21.02
N ASN A 652 -24.61 -47.34 21.93
CA ASN A 652 -24.89 -47.43 23.35
C ASN A 652 -23.79 -46.78 24.20
N ILE A 653 -24.18 -46.33 25.39
CA ILE A 653 -23.32 -45.57 26.29
C ILE A 653 -22.14 -46.39 26.83
N GLU A 654 -22.31 -47.70 27.02
CA GLU A 654 -21.24 -48.56 27.52
C GLU A 654 -20.10 -48.71 26.51
N GLN A 655 -20.42 -48.87 25.21
CA GLN A 655 -19.41 -48.87 24.15
C GLN A 655 -18.69 -47.53 24.07
N THR A 656 -19.43 -46.42 24.15
CA THR A 656 -18.83 -45.08 24.20
C THR A 656 -17.85 -44.97 25.38
N ARG A 657 -18.26 -45.39 26.58
CA ARG A 657 -17.41 -45.38 27.78
C ARG A 657 -16.15 -46.23 27.60
N VAL A 658 -16.29 -47.47 27.10
CA VAL A 658 -15.15 -48.36 26.82
C VAL A 658 -14.19 -47.74 25.81
N TRP A 659 -14.70 -47.05 24.80
CA TRP A 659 -13.87 -46.31 23.85
C TRP A 659 -13.12 -45.16 24.51
N PHE A 660 -13.78 -44.33 25.34
CA PHE A 660 -13.09 -43.24 26.05
C PHE A 660 -12.00 -43.75 27.00
N ASP A 661 -12.25 -44.89 27.66
CA ASP A 661 -11.24 -45.54 28.49
C ASP A 661 -10.06 -46.06 27.64
N SER A 662 -10.32 -46.71 26.50
CA SER A 662 -9.27 -47.17 25.59
C SER A 662 -8.47 -46.01 24.98
N TYR A 663 -9.15 -44.95 24.54
CA TYR A 663 -8.54 -43.72 24.03
C TYR A 663 -7.63 -43.08 25.07
N TRP A 664 -8.08 -42.96 26.32
CA TRP A 664 -7.25 -42.46 27.40
C TRP A 664 -6.01 -43.32 27.63
N GLN A 665 -6.13 -44.65 27.63
CA GLN A 665 -4.96 -45.53 27.81
C GLN A 665 -3.94 -45.37 26.68
N ALA A 666 -4.40 -45.21 25.44
CA ALA A 666 -3.52 -44.99 24.28
C ALA A 666 -2.88 -43.58 24.31
N LEU A 667 -3.61 -42.56 24.76
CA LEU A 667 -3.17 -41.17 24.76
C LEU A 667 -2.28 -40.82 25.96
N ARG A 668 -2.52 -41.41 27.13
CA ARG A 668 -1.85 -41.09 28.41
C ARG A 668 -0.32 -41.06 28.34
N PRO A 669 0.39 -42.00 27.67
CA PRO A 669 1.85 -41.94 27.55
C PRO A 669 2.33 -40.64 26.88
N TYR A 670 1.63 -40.17 25.84
CA TYR A 670 1.95 -38.92 25.15
C TYR A 670 1.64 -37.69 25.99
N ILE A 671 0.54 -37.69 26.74
CA ILE A 671 0.22 -36.61 27.71
C ILE A 671 1.30 -36.53 28.80
N THR A 672 1.78 -37.68 29.27
CA THR A 672 2.85 -37.74 30.28
C THR A 672 4.15 -37.15 29.74
N VAL A 673 4.52 -37.51 28.51
CA VAL A 673 5.69 -36.94 27.82
C VAL A 673 5.52 -35.44 27.60
N ALA A 674 4.35 -34.98 27.13
CA ALA A 674 4.09 -33.57 26.93
C ALA A 674 4.24 -32.76 28.23
N ALA A 675 3.76 -33.30 29.36
CA ALA A 675 3.92 -32.67 30.67
C ALA A 675 5.39 -32.63 31.12
N GLN A 676 6.11 -33.73 30.98
CA GLN A 676 7.52 -33.84 31.39
C GLN A 676 8.46 -32.99 30.53
N SER A 677 8.18 -32.86 29.24
CA SER A 677 8.97 -32.09 28.29
C SER A 677 8.55 -30.61 28.21
N GLY A 678 7.52 -30.20 28.95
CA GLY A 678 7.10 -28.79 29.05
C GLY A 678 6.39 -28.26 27.81
N VAL A 679 5.61 -29.09 27.10
CA VAL A 679 4.80 -28.66 25.96
C VAL A 679 3.80 -27.58 26.39
N GLU A 680 3.61 -26.56 25.56
CA GLU A 680 2.74 -25.42 25.88
C GLU A 680 1.26 -25.73 25.70
N GLU A 681 0.92 -26.55 24.70
CA GLU A 681 -0.47 -26.86 24.36
C GLU A 681 -0.69 -28.28 23.86
N VAL A 682 -1.83 -28.87 24.26
CA VAL A 682 -2.28 -30.19 23.82
C VAL A 682 -3.75 -30.16 23.41
N ALA A 683 -4.06 -30.75 22.24
CA ALA A 683 -5.44 -31.03 21.86
C ALA A 683 -5.92 -32.37 22.46
N LEU A 684 -7.18 -32.45 22.86
CA LEU A 684 -7.80 -33.67 23.40
C LEU A 684 -8.25 -34.66 22.32
N GLY A 685 -8.31 -34.21 21.07
CA GLY A 685 -8.81 -34.95 19.93
C GLY A 685 -9.03 -34.02 18.75
N THR A 686 -9.03 -34.60 17.55
CA THR A 686 -9.13 -33.87 16.29
C THR A 686 -10.22 -34.46 15.42
N GLU A 687 -11.24 -33.64 15.15
CA GLU A 687 -12.35 -33.90 14.24
C GLU A 687 -13.22 -35.11 14.56
N TYR A 688 -13.45 -35.44 15.84
CA TYR A 688 -14.37 -36.53 16.23
C TYR A 688 -15.85 -36.11 16.12
N GLU A 689 -16.25 -35.63 14.94
CA GLU A 689 -17.48 -34.89 14.67
C GLU A 689 -18.75 -35.52 15.27
N LEU A 690 -19.00 -36.81 15.01
CA LEU A 690 -20.17 -37.50 15.58
C LEU A 690 -20.01 -37.77 17.08
N LEU A 691 -18.79 -38.02 17.55
CA LEU A 691 -18.49 -38.29 18.95
C LEU A 691 -18.52 -37.04 19.84
N GLN A 692 -18.47 -35.83 19.26
CA GLN A 692 -18.70 -34.57 19.99
C GLN A 692 -20.03 -34.57 20.75
N GLN A 693 -21.03 -35.30 20.24
CA GLN A 693 -22.36 -35.43 20.84
C GLN A 693 -22.47 -36.57 21.86
N ALA A 694 -21.37 -37.28 22.16
CA ALA A 694 -21.33 -38.19 23.28
C ALA A 694 -21.67 -37.46 24.58
N PRO A 695 -22.19 -38.15 25.62
CA PRO A 695 -22.57 -37.50 26.86
C PRO A 695 -21.45 -36.65 27.45
N ALA A 696 -21.79 -35.42 27.82
CA ALA A 696 -20.83 -34.42 28.31
C ALA A 696 -20.01 -34.91 29.51
N SER A 697 -20.53 -35.86 30.29
CA SER A 697 -19.82 -36.49 31.42
C SER A 697 -18.60 -37.29 30.98
N LEU A 698 -18.61 -37.95 29.82
CA LEU A 698 -17.47 -38.72 29.32
C LEU A 698 -16.34 -37.81 28.83
N TRP A 699 -16.71 -36.74 28.09
CA TRP A 699 -15.77 -35.68 27.72
C TRP A 699 -15.20 -34.98 28.96
N GLY A 700 -16.05 -34.65 29.94
CA GLY A 700 -15.63 -34.08 31.22
C GLY A 700 -14.59 -34.95 31.94
N GLN A 701 -14.82 -36.25 32.03
CA GLN A 701 -13.87 -37.19 32.63
C GLN A 701 -12.54 -37.26 31.86
N LEU A 702 -12.56 -37.24 30.53
CA LEU A 702 -11.33 -37.20 29.73
C LEU A 702 -10.56 -35.90 29.98
N ILE A 703 -11.24 -34.75 29.98
CA ILE A 703 -10.65 -33.43 30.25
C ILE A 703 -9.98 -33.44 31.63
N GLU A 704 -10.67 -33.93 32.66
CA GLU A 704 -10.13 -34.02 34.02
C GLU A 704 -8.91 -34.96 34.11
N ARG A 705 -8.97 -36.13 33.46
CA ARG A 705 -7.84 -37.07 33.40
C ARG A 705 -6.62 -36.42 32.75
N VAL A 706 -6.78 -35.72 31.64
CA VAL A 706 -5.67 -35.04 30.95
C VAL A 706 -5.13 -33.88 31.79
N HIS A 707 -6.02 -33.00 32.29
CA HIS A 707 -5.62 -31.84 33.12
C HIS A 707 -4.91 -32.26 34.42
N SER A 708 -5.24 -33.43 34.99
CA SER A 708 -4.55 -33.95 36.18
C SER A 708 -3.08 -34.32 35.94
N VAL A 709 -2.69 -34.56 34.68
CA VAL A 709 -1.34 -34.94 34.28
C VAL A 709 -0.61 -33.77 33.61
N PHE A 710 -1.31 -32.99 32.80
CA PHE A 710 -0.72 -31.95 31.96
C PHE A 710 -1.11 -30.54 32.44
N PRO A 711 -0.15 -29.71 32.88
CA PRO A 711 -0.41 -28.38 33.43
C PRO A 711 -0.53 -27.27 32.36
N GLY A 712 -0.28 -27.57 31.09
CA GLY A 712 -0.33 -26.59 29.99
C GLY A 712 -1.75 -26.33 29.46
N LYS A 713 -1.84 -25.63 28.32
CA LYS A 713 -3.13 -25.27 27.71
C LYS A 713 -3.79 -26.49 27.07
N LEU A 714 -5.09 -26.68 27.31
CA LEU A 714 -5.89 -27.71 26.64
C LEU A 714 -6.86 -27.09 25.63
N THR A 715 -7.03 -27.78 24.52
CA THR A 715 -8.01 -27.47 23.47
C THR A 715 -8.70 -28.74 22.95
N TYR A 716 -9.76 -28.59 22.18
CA TYR A 716 -10.34 -29.66 21.36
C TYR A 716 -10.49 -29.13 19.93
N ASN A 717 -10.03 -29.90 18.95
CA ASN A 717 -10.02 -29.47 17.54
C ASN A 717 -11.26 -30.03 16.83
N MET A 718 -12.29 -29.21 16.64
CA MET A 718 -13.51 -29.59 15.92
C MET A 718 -13.36 -29.40 14.41
N ASN A 719 -14.12 -30.15 13.61
CA ASN A 719 -14.19 -29.91 12.17
C ASN A 719 -15.10 -28.70 11.86
N TRP A 720 -14.78 -27.92 10.82
CA TRP A 720 -15.55 -26.74 10.40
C TRP A 720 -17.04 -27.00 10.11
N THR A 721 -17.40 -28.22 9.68
CA THR A 721 -18.81 -28.63 9.46
C THR A 721 -19.68 -28.51 10.72
N SER A 722 -19.05 -28.51 11.89
CA SER A 722 -19.72 -28.41 13.18
C SER A 722 -20.04 -26.96 13.59
N LEU A 723 -19.52 -25.93 12.88
CA LEU A 723 -19.78 -24.51 13.17
C LEU A 723 -21.27 -24.12 13.09
N GLY A 724 -22.06 -24.86 12.29
CA GLY A 724 -23.51 -24.64 12.15
C GLY A 724 -24.37 -25.50 13.08
N LYS A 725 -23.76 -26.31 13.96
CA LYS A 725 -24.47 -27.26 14.83
C LYS A 725 -24.58 -26.71 16.26
N SER A 726 -25.50 -27.29 17.03
CA SER A 726 -25.58 -27.00 18.47
C SER A 726 -24.29 -27.44 19.17
N LEU A 727 -23.70 -26.53 19.95
CA LEU A 727 -22.47 -26.79 20.68
C LEU A 727 -22.75 -27.67 21.91
N PRO A 728 -22.04 -28.80 22.05
CA PRO A 728 -22.07 -29.58 23.27
C PRO A 728 -21.62 -28.76 24.49
N SER A 729 -22.31 -28.90 25.62
CA SER A 729 -22.03 -28.12 26.83
C SER A 729 -20.61 -28.32 27.39
N TRP A 730 -19.99 -29.48 27.12
CA TRP A 730 -18.62 -29.77 27.58
C TRP A 730 -17.57 -28.88 26.89
N MET A 731 -17.83 -28.31 25.71
CA MET A 731 -16.88 -27.41 25.03
C MET A 731 -16.67 -26.09 25.78
N SER A 732 -17.61 -25.73 26.67
CA SER A 732 -17.48 -24.58 27.56
C SER A 732 -16.72 -24.90 28.86
N ASN A 733 -16.19 -26.11 29.03
CA ASN A 733 -15.42 -26.49 30.21
C ASN A 733 -14.27 -25.49 30.47
N VAL A 734 -14.04 -25.17 31.75
CA VAL A 734 -13.07 -24.18 32.20
C VAL A 734 -11.62 -24.59 31.93
N TYR A 735 -11.34 -25.89 31.87
CA TYR A 735 -10.00 -26.40 31.57
C TYR A 735 -9.62 -26.29 30.10
N LEU A 736 -10.58 -25.97 29.22
CA LEU A 736 -10.31 -25.68 27.81
C LEU A 736 -10.05 -24.18 27.63
N SER A 737 -8.82 -23.82 27.25
CA SER A 737 -8.43 -22.43 27.00
C SER A 737 -9.22 -21.81 25.86
N TYR A 738 -9.48 -22.60 24.82
CA TYR A 738 -10.25 -22.27 23.63
C TYR A 738 -10.66 -23.56 22.91
N ILE A 739 -11.44 -23.41 21.84
CA ILE A 739 -11.77 -24.51 20.92
C ILE A 739 -11.00 -24.30 19.62
N GLY A 740 -10.29 -25.34 19.19
CA GLY A 740 -9.63 -25.42 17.90
C GLY A 740 -10.64 -25.76 16.80
N VAL A 741 -10.46 -25.20 15.62
CA VAL A 741 -11.26 -25.50 14.43
C VAL A 741 -10.34 -25.88 13.28
N SER A 742 -10.59 -27.02 12.65
CA SER A 742 -10.00 -27.40 11.36
C SER A 742 -10.80 -26.73 10.24
N VAL A 743 -10.27 -25.64 9.71
CA VAL A 743 -10.94 -24.67 8.84
C VAL A 743 -10.74 -25.00 7.37
N TYR A 744 -11.51 -25.96 6.86
CA TYR A 744 -11.57 -26.30 5.44
C TYR A 744 -12.91 -25.87 4.79
N ILE A 745 -13.34 -24.64 5.08
CA ILE A 745 -14.56 -24.07 4.49
C ILE A 745 -14.32 -23.72 3.01
N PRO A 746 -15.17 -24.19 2.06
CA PRO A 746 -15.05 -23.79 0.66
C PRO A 746 -15.29 -22.29 0.48
N LEU A 747 -14.41 -21.62 -0.27
CA LEU A 747 -14.65 -20.24 -0.69
C LEU A 747 -15.48 -20.17 -1.98
N THR A 748 -15.53 -21.26 -2.73
CA THR A 748 -16.37 -21.42 -3.93
C THR A 748 -17.01 -22.81 -3.97
N ASN A 749 -18.22 -22.87 -4.54
CA ASN A 749 -18.94 -24.11 -4.81
C ASN A 749 -18.69 -24.65 -6.23
N VAL A 750 -17.89 -23.93 -7.02
CA VAL A 750 -17.52 -24.31 -8.39
C VAL A 750 -16.02 -24.56 -8.43
N ARG A 751 -15.63 -25.67 -9.08
CA ARG A 751 -14.23 -26.04 -9.31
C ARG A 751 -13.57 -25.10 -10.33
N GLN A 752 -13.05 -23.99 -9.85
CA GLN A 752 -12.40 -22.96 -10.67
C GLN A 752 -11.40 -22.15 -9.86
N ARG A 753 -10.42 -21.55 -10.56
CA ARG A 753 -9.53 -20.53 -10.01
C ARG A 753 -10.31 -19.23 -9.80
N LEU A 754 -10.14 -18.59 -8.65
CA LEU A 754 -10.70 -17.26 -8.38
C LEU A 754 -9.66 -16.14 -8.55
N ASP A 755 -10.13 -14.89 -8.64
CA ASP A 755 -9.25 -13.72 -8.61
C ASP A 755 -8.64 -13.55 -7.19
N PRO A 756 -7.30 -13.55 -7.03
CA PRO A 756 -6.64 -13.32 -5.75
C PRO A 756 -7.13 -12.09 -4.98
N HIS A 757 -7.57 -11.03 -5.67
CA HIS A 757 -7.99 -9.77 -5.04
C HIS A 757 -9.30 -9.88 -4.26
N ILE A 758 -10.18 -10.83 -4.61
CA ILE A 758 -11.45 -11.02 -3.91
C ILE A 758 -11.32 -11.92 -2.68
N LEU A 759 -10.24 -12.71 -2.57
CA LEU A 759 -10.10 -13.72 -1.52
C LEU A 759 -10.11 -13.14 -0.10
N PRO A 760 -9.46 -12.00 0.22
CA PRO A 760 -9.54 -11.43 1.57
C PRO A 760 -10.97 -11.11 2.02
N ALA A 761 -11.78 -10.50 1.14
CA ALA A 761 -13.18 -10.18 1.44
C ALA A 761 -14.05 -11.45 1.53
N LEU A 762 -13.82 -12.41 0.62
CA LEU A 762 -14.54 -13.67 0.58
C LEU A 762 -14.23 -14.55 1.80
N TRP A 763 -12.96 -14.63 2.21
CA TRP A 763 -12.55 -15.34 3.41
C TRP A 763 -13.15 -14.68 4.66
N LYS A 764 -13.18 -13.35 4.73
CA LYS A 764 -13.86 -12.62 5.81
C LYS A 764 -15.33 -13.05 5.93
N GLU A 765 -16.05 -13.05 4.81
CA GLU A 765 -17.47 -13.40 4.79
C GLU A 765 -17.71 -14.88 5.15
N LYS A 766 -16.97 -15.80 4.51
CA LYS A 766 -17.24 -17.25 4.61
C LYS A 766 -16.62 -17.91 5.84
N VAL A 767 -15.51 -17.37 6.35
CA VAL A 767 -14.69 -18.04 7.36
C VAL A 767 -14.60 -17.23 8.64
N LYS A 768 -14.21 -15.94 8.57
CA LYS A 768 -14.04 -15.12 9.77
C LYS A 768 -15.35 -15.00 10.56
N VAL A 769 -16.46 -14.71 9.88
CA VAL A 769 -17.77 -14.49 10.54
C VAL A 769 -18.25 -15.73 11.34
N PRO A 770 -18.21 -16.96 10.80
CA PRO A 770 -18.52 -18.15 11.59
C PRO A 770 -17.58 -18.36 12.79
N LEU A 771 -16.28 -18.09 12.64
CA LEU A 771 -15.31 -18.21 13.75
C LEU A 771 -15.57 -17.18 14.86
N ASP A 772 -15.84 -15.92 14.51
CA ASP A 772 -16.25 -14.88 15.45
C ASP A 772 -17.53 -15.29 16.21
N THR A 773 -18.49 -15.87 15.48
CA THR A 773 -19.76 -16.33 16.06
C THR A 773 -19.54 -17.44 17.08
N LEU A 774 -18.67 -18.40 16.77
CA LEU A 774 -18.29 -19.47 17.69
C LEU A 774 -17.59 -18.91 18.94
N ALA A 775 -16.64 -17.98 18.77
CA ALA A 775 -15.93 -17.35 19.88
C ALA A 775 -16.91 -16.62 20.83
N LEU A 776 -17.90 -15.91 20.28
CA LEU A 776 -18.93 -15.23 21.05
C LEU A 776 -19.86 -16.21 21.80
N GLN A 777 -20.22 -17.34 21.18
CA GLN A 777 -21.02 -18.39 21.81
C GLN A 777 -20.28 -19.06 22.98
N LEU A 778 -18.98 -19.34 22.80
CA LEU A 778 -18.13 -19.96 23.81
C LEU A 778 -17.65 -18.98 24.90
N ARG A 779 -17.71 -17.66 24.62
CA ARG A 779 -17.16 -16.57 25.44
C ARG A 779 -15.66 -16.72 25.72
N LYS A 780 -14.94 -17.27 24.75
CA LYS A 780 -13.47 -17.42 24.73
C LYS A 780 -13.02 -17.39 23.26
N PRO A 781 -11.76 -17.00 22.96
CA PRO A 781 -11.28 -17.04 21.58
C PRO A 781 -11.34 -18.46 21.01
N VAL A 782 -11.18 -18.58 19.70
CA VAL A 782 -11.02 -19.84 18.98
C VAL A 782 -9.60 -19.95 18.44
N LEU A 783 -9.13 -21.18 18.23
CA LEU A 783 -7.87 -21.45 17.54
C LEU A 783 -8.19 -21.96 16.13
N ILE A 784 -7.52 -21.46 15.09
CA ILE A 784 -7.51 -22.15 13.80
C ILE A 784 -6.46 -23.26 13.93
N SER A 785 -6.91 -24.42 14.40
CA SER A 785 -6.03 -25.54 14.74
C SER A 785 -5.52 -26.28 13.51
N GLU A 786 -6.20 -26.15 12.37
CA GLU A 786 -5.71 -26.65 11.10
C GLU A 786 -6.31 -25.82 9.96
N ILE A 787 -5.49 -25.42 9.00
CA ILE A 787 -5.95 -24.84 7.72
C ILE A 787 -4.93 -25.12 6.63
N GLY A 788 -5.40 -25.54 5.47
CA GLY A 788 -4.53 -25.83 4.33
C GLY A 788 -5.23 -25.50 3.03
N TYR A 789 -4.43 -25.09 2.05
CA TYR A 789 -4.88 -24.96 0.67
C TYR A 789 -3.89 -25.71 -0.22
N ARG A 790 -4.41 -26.48 -1.16
CA ARG A 790 -3.60 -27.20 -2.17
C ARG A 790 -2.87 -26.20 -3.07
N ASP A 791 -1.78 -26.63 -3.71
CA ASP A 791 -1.10 -25.86 -4.75
C ASP A 791 -1.70 -26.05 -6.15
N THR A 792 -3.03 -26.13 -6.25
CA THR A 792 -3.77 -26.39 -7.50
C THR A 792 -4.86 -25.35 -7.74
N SER A 793 -5.29 -25.21 -8.99
CA SER A 793 -6.29 -24.21 -9.43
C SER A 793 -7.73 -24.45 -8.94
N ASP A 794 -7.90 -25.40 -8.02
CA ASP A 794 -9.15 -25.73 -7.34
C ASP A 794 -8.98 -25.77 -5.82
N ALA A 795 -7.92 -25.12 -5.31
CA ALA A 795 -7.61 -25.08 -3.88
C ALA A 795 -8.75 -24.51 -3.03
N LEU A 796 -9.59 -23.65 -3.61
CA LEU A 796 -10.70 -22.97 -2.94
C LEU A 796 -12.02 -23.74 -2.99
N TYR A 797 -12.08 -24.79 -3.81
CA TYR A 797 -13.20 -25.71 -3.96
C TYR A 797 -12.88 -27.00 -3.21
N ARG A 798 -13.67 -27.33 -2.19
CA ARG A 798 -13.46 -28.51 -1.32
C ARG A 798 -12.01 -28.60 -0.80
N PRO A 799 -11.54 -27.62 -0.01
CA PRO A 799 -10.13 -27.50 0.35
C PRO A 799 -9.59 -28.67 1.20
N TRP A 800 -10.45 -29.50 1.79
CA TRP A 800 -10.06 -30.70 2.56
C TRP A 800 -9.63 -31.89 1.69
N GLU A 801 -9.98 -31.91 0.39
CA GLU A 801 -9.68 -33.06 -0.47
C GLU A 801 -8.16 -33.12 -0.76
N THR A 802 -7.52 -34.27 -0.53
CA THR A 802 -6.09 -34.45 -0.76
C THR A 802 -5.72 -34.82 -2.20
N GLN A 803 -6.71 -35.25 -2.99
CA GLN A 803 -6.54 -35.67 -4.37
C GLN A 803 -7.19 -34.68 -5.31
N THR A 804 -6.50 -34.36 -6.40
CA THR A 804 -7.04 -33.51 -7.47
C THR A 804 -6.29 -33.78 -8.78
N SER A 805 -7.00 -33.55 -9.88
CA SER A 805 -6.45 -33.53 -11.25
C SER A 805 -6.26 -32.12 -11.79
N ALA A 806 -6.58 -31.09 -10.99
CA ALA A 806 -6.46 -29.70 -11.42
C ALA A 806 -4.97 -29.33 -11.60
N PRO A 807 -4.67 -28.43 -12.54
CA PRO A 807 -3.30 -27.97 -12.76
C PRO A 807 -2.76 -27.25 -11.52
N ARG A 808 -1.44 -27.28 -11.38
CA ARG A 808 -0.72 -26.57 -10.31
C ARG A 808 -0.95 -25.06 -10.40
N ASP A 809 -1.30 -24.43 -9.29
CA ASP A 809 -1.45 -22.98 -9.14
C ASP A 809 -0.92 -22.51 -7.77
N LEU A 810 0.35 -22.09 -7.76
CA LEU A 810 1.01 -21.58 -6.56
C LEU A 810 0.53 -20.18 -6.16
N GLU A 811 -0.06 -19.42 -7.10
CA GLU A 811 -0.58 -18.08 -6.84
C GLU A 811 -1.90 -18.17 -6.08
N GLU A 812 -2.78 -19.10 -6.45
CA GLU A 812 -4.04 -19.34 -5.74
C GLU A 812 -3.79 -19.83 -4.30
N GLN A 813 -2.86 -20.78 -4.10
CA GLN A 813 -2.44 -21.21 -2.76
C GLN A 813 -1.93 -20.03 -1.92
N MET A 814 -1.01 -19.24 -2.48
CA MET A 814 -0.43 -18.07 -1.82
C MET A 814 -1.51 -17.04 -1.44
N ALA A 815 -2.44 -16.77 -2.35
CA ALA A 815 -3.53 -15.81 -2.13
C ALA A 815 -4.49 -16.29 -1.04
N ALA A 816 -4.77 -17.59 -0.97
CA ALA A 816 -5.61 -18.18 0.07
C ALA A 816 -4.96 -18.11 1.46
N TYR A 817 -3.65 -18.39 1.56
CA TYR A 817 -2.87 -18.20 2.79
C TYR A 817 -2.90 -16.73 3.24
N ASN A 818 -2.72 -15.79 2.30
CA ASN A 818 -2.75 -14.36 2.60
C ASN A 818 -4.15 -13.91 3.07
N ALA A 819 -5.21 -14.43 2.45
CA ALA A 819 -6.59 -14.15 2.84
C ALA A 819 -6.92 -14.67 4.25
N ALA A 820 -6.37 -15.81 4.66
CA ALA A 820 -6.50 -16.33 6.01
C ALA A 820 -5.77 -15.44 7.04
N LEU A 821 -4.52 -15.08 6.76
CA LEU A 821 -3.67 -14.32 7.70
C LEU A 821 -4.13 -12.87 7.88
N VAL A 822 -4.53 -12.18 6.81
CA VAL A 822 -5.03 -10.79 6.89
C VAL A 822 -6.29 -10.67 7.75
N ASN A 823 -7.10 -11.73 7.82
CA ASN A 823 -8.34 -11.76 8.59
C ASN A 823 -8.20 -12.34 10.00
N SER A 824 -7.11 -13.05 10.31
CA SER A 824 -6.91 -13.73 11.60
C SER A 824 -5.91 -13.03 12.52
N ILE A 825 -4.83 -12.45 11.99
CA ILE A 825 -3.76 -11.90 12.83
C ILE A 825 -4.23 -10.74 13.72
N THR A 826 -5.04 -9.82 13.18
CA THR A 826 -5.54 -8.66 13.95
C THR A 826 -6.82 -8.96 14.71
N ASP A 827 -7.37 -10.16 14.56
CA ASP A 827 -8.66 -10.54 15.13
C ASP A 827 -8.51 -11.15 16.53
N THR A 828 -9.00 -10.44 17.54
CA THR A 828 -8.87 -10.86 18.94
C THR A 828 -9.72 -12.07 19.30
N HIS A 829 -10.70 -12.45 18.46
CA HIS A 829 -11.44 -13.69 18.62
C HIS A 829 -10.65 -14.93 18.18
N ILE A 830 -9.53 -14.75 17.45
CA ILE A 830 -8.70 -15.85 16.96
C ILE A 830 -7.35 -15.82 17.70
N GLN A 831 -7.03 -16.90 18.43
CA GLN A 831 -5.80 -17.00 19.24
C GLN A 831 -4.56 -17.34 18.42
N GLY A 832 -4.73 -17.97 17.27
CA GLY A 832 -3.63 -18.47 16.46
C GLY A 832 -4.11 -19.18 15.20
N ILE A 833 -3.14 -19.59 14.38
CA ILE A 833 -3.39 -20.27 13.11
C ILE A 833 -2.27 -21.25 12.79
N PHE A 834 -2.64 -22.51 12.53
CA PHE A 834 -1.73 -23.61 12.20
C PHE A 834 -1.97 -24.10 10.76
N PHE A 835 -0.95 -23.92 9.91
CA PHE A 835 -1.06 -24.31 8.50
C PHE A 835 -0.65 -25.77 8.25
N TRP A 836 -1.53 -26.53 7.59
CA TRP A 836 -1.31 -27.90 7.15
C TRP A 836 -0.75 -27.94 5.71
N ALA A 837 0.35 -28.65 5.43
CA ALA A 837 1.36 -29.09 6.38
C ALA A 837 2.75 -29.10 5.73
N TRP A 838 3.78 -28.82 6.53
CA TRP A 838 5.16 -28.87 6.08
C TRP A 838 5.51 -30.29 5.58
N SER A 839 6.10 -30.37 4.38
CA SER A 839 6.44 -31.63 3.71
C SER A 839 5.26 -32.57 3.43
N PHE A 840 4.05 -32.04 3.26
CA PHE A 840 2.86 -32.78 2.84
C PHE A 840 2.34 -32.30 1.46
N PRO A 841 2.86 -32.80 0.33
CA PRO A 841 2.29 -32.52 -0.99
C PRO A 841 0.83 -33.00 -1.07
N VAL A 842 -0.13 -32.28 -1.63
CA VAL A 842 -0.13 -31.01 -2.40
C VAL A 842 -0.27 -29.74 -1.54
N PHE A 843 -0.31 -29.86 -0.22
CA PHE A 843 -0.56 -28.75 0.70
C PHE A 843 0.69 -28.00 1.15
N GLU A 844 1.87 -28.63 1.04
CA GLU A 844 3.11 -28.10 1.58
C GLU A 844 3.40 -26.66 1.15
N PRO A 845 3.80 -25.77 2.07
CA PRO A 845 4.29 -24.44 1.73
C PRO A 845 5.81 -24.42 1.49
N ASN A 846 6.53 -25.51 1.79
CA ASN A 846 7.99 -25.59 1.75
C ASN A 846 8.55 -25.20 0.37
N GLN A 847 9.45 -24.22 0.33
CA GLN A 847 10.04 -23.63 -0.88
C GLN A 847 9.01 -23.07 -1.88
N ARG A 848 7.76 -22.83 -1.45
CA ARG A 848 6.68 -22.26 -2.27
C ARG A 848 6.39 -20.81 -1.86
N PRO A 849 5.68 -20.02 -2.71
CA PRO A 849 5.30 -18.64 -2.36
C PRO A 849 4.47 -18.54 -1.07
N ALA A 850 3.69 -19.56 -0.73
CA ALA A 850 2.92 -19.63 0.52
C ALA A 850 3.81 -19.52 1.78
N ALA A 851 5.00 -20.13 1.82
CA ALA A 851 5.92 -19.96 2.96
C ALA A 851 6.36 -18.50 3.14
N ARG A 852 6.56 -17.76 2.05
CA ARG A 852 6.91 -16.33 2.12
C ARG A 852 5.78 -15.48 2.67
N VAL A 853 4.53 -15.88 2.43
CA VAL A 853 3.34 -15.25 3.03
C VAL A 853 3.32 -15.51 4.53
N LEU A 854 3.60 -16.74 4.98
CA LEU A 854 3.77 -17.04 6.40
C LEU A 854 4.86 -16.16 7.02
N TYR A 855 6.06 -16.11 6.42
CA TYR A 855 7.15 -15.26 6.91
C TYR A 855 6.75 -13.80 7.03
N HIS A 856 6.12 -13.27 5.98
CA HIS A 856 5.66 -11.90 5.95
C HIS A 856 4.75 -11.55 7.14
N TRP A 857 3.79 -12.43 7.43
CA TRP A 857 2.78 -12.22 8.44
C TRP A 857 3.28 -12.56 9.86
N TYR A 858 4.02 -13.66 10.02
CA TYR A 858 4.52 -14.13 11.32
C TYR A 858 5.66 -13.26 11.88
N THR A 859 6.42 -12.56 11.03
CA THR A 859 7.41 -11.56 11.47
C THR A 859 6.87 -10.13 11.41
N SER A 860 5.58 -9.94 11.16
CA SER A 860 4.95 -8.62 11.15
C SER A 860 4.72 -8.14 12.58
N PRO A 861 4.88 -6.84 12.89
CA PRO A 861 4.48 -6.30 14.19
C PRO A 861 3.01 -6.50 14.56
N LEU A 862 2.16 -6.92 13.61
CA LEU A 862 0.74 -7.20 13.85
C LEU A 862 0.51 -8.55 14.54
N ALA A 863 1.41 -9.53 14.34
CA ALA A 863 1.44 -10.79 15.08
C ALA A 863 2.10 -10.62 16.45
#